data_AF-A0A5R9F0N9-F1
#
_entry.id   AF-A0A5R9F0N9-F1
#
_cell.length_a   1.000
_cell.length_b   1.000
_cell.length_c   1.000
_cell.angle_alpha   90.00
_cell.angle_beta   90.00
_cell.angle_gamma   90.00
#
_symmetry.space_group_name_H-M   'P 1'
#
loop_
_entity.id
_entity.type
_entity.pdbx_description
1 polymer ?
#
loop_
_entity_poly.entity_id
_entity_poly.type
_entity_poly.pdbx_seq_one_letter_code
_entity_poly.pdbx_strand_id
1 'polypeptide(L)'
;MLLEAVKSNTLYGREDQVSASNCSVDMVFEENKYNSFRRFCHKKGINYIGEITEENLEEYSNSKGVGRGRLNVVKERLEEYSALPEPSPDAKLYNSVLPISDVIIENKYALFRRFCEAKNITRLNEITLDHLEEFSRTPGVGKKKFEDIKTILKNNSSENPITNVVEFQSSQLFEYLKDYKVRDLMVAFKVEGEIHSPLTLNEIEGKKIEDVNEYLPTEMLMELKSKLKKAKHPSILAEDVQSTLQENQYRILHYRYGDKLTLEETGQYFNVTRERVRQIAKKAEKKVYWYLAQHYFYAVSSLLSTTKTFITREELLNLLGSGNEYLIEILKDGTGSLTYTEMLDVFFFTHAKKINFEAIDEFIADLPAVFYFSEFESSLEEVLESLGIQEPDLPMITALLQYFGFKSYGQFYSRKNLTVLDVLEILFSNFLTKPLRIDEEGFVHLQHLANKYLNYRFDCSLRALDARLRYSNKIILTDSSTFMWFDDESFNQSLVSEIGSYLSERFKNTDVVNIEEVFTHFKKKLEELGIETKLHLYSIIKYYLDEEYTIGKGNTLNIFPTDSDKLNIEDSLLRAIEEFGGYCGKSELMEKLRWQQYKIDLGISNSNKMMSWGTNKVITFERLGITPEEKSLLIELTERSMAQAGYITMGALLKEMKFNPQLSPLVNSKGIDDSGKLAAVLKVLMPELKGHSNFLYNDGCEFTSFEEVIIDHFDRETTRQELQDFAVENGYKPVMAATLLKRLLNQRAFIEIDMGVLYPATKINVTESIVTELVDFVEQARAGKEYVSLSKLKGYKRRLPSIGLRWNAHLMKSILVEHGYRQITKIMSDYRYDKIVLVKKESPITSFEELVHFILKNEYEGNMHERNVYDFLVERGIVREQDSPSSKVLPHELKNIDNLVNVDNLGIVSLR
;
A
#
# COMPACT_ATOMS: atom_id res chain seq x y z
N MET A 1 -52.61 -59.00 30.74
CA MET A 1 -51.58 -59.89 30.18
C MET A 1 -50.28 -59.59 30.88
N LEU A 2 -49.99 -60.45 31.87
CA LEU A 2 -48.74 -60.66 32.63
C LEU A 2 -48.09 -59.39 33.20
N LEU A 3 -48.52 -58.85 34.35
CA LEU A 3 -48.51 -59.42 35.74
C LEU A 3 -47.08 -59.81 36.17
N GLU A 4 -46.44 -59.01 37.04
CA GLU A 4 -46.50 -59.08 38.52
C GLU A 4 -45.56 -60.14 39.10
N ALA A 5 -44.71 -59.72 40.04
CA ALA A 5 -44.73 -60.20 41.43
C ALA A 5 -43.78 -59.31 42.26
N VAL A 6 -44.21 -58.51 43.26
CA VAL A 6 -44.80 -58.89 44.57
C VAL A 6 -43.76 -59.66 45.40
N LYS A 7 -43.39 -59.32 46.65
CA LYS A 7 -43.78 -58.31 47.64
C LYS A 7 -42.80 -58.45 48.83
N SER A 8 -42.72 -57.40 49.66
CA SER A 8 -42.56 -57.38 51.13
C SER A 8 -42.01 -58.62 51.88
N ASN A 9 -41.18 -58.42 52.92
CA ASN A 9 -41.62 -58.06 54.29
C ASN A 9 -40.50 -58.23 55.35
N THR A 10 -40.41 -57.25 56.27
CA THR A 10 -40.23 -57.33 57.74
C THR A 10 -39.14 -58.16 58.47
N LEU A 11 -38.38 -57.43 59.30
CA LEU A 11 -38.15 -57.52 60.77
C LEU A 11 -37.30 -58.65 61.43
N TYR A 12 -36.43 -58.19 62.36
CA TYR A 12 -35.75 -58.88 63.50
C TYR A 12 -34.83 -60.08 63.16
N GLY A 13 -33.62 -60.27 63.69
CA GLY A 13 -32.83 -59.67 64.76
C GLY A 13 -31.74 -60.69 65.20
N ARG A 14 -30.70 -60.20 65.88
CA ARG A 14 -29.65 -60.92 66.65
C ARG A 14 -28.52 -61.65 65.90
N GLU A 15 -27.33 -61.05 66.05
CA GLU A 15 -26.09 -61.62 66.61
C GLU A 15 -25.90 -63.14 66.54
N ASP A 16 -24.79 -63.57 65.91
CA ASP A 16 -23.79 -64.39 66.60
C ASP A 16 -22.42 -64.25 65.91
N GLN A 17 -21.42 -63.80 66.68
CA GLN A 17 -20.00 -63.78 66.32
C GLN A 17 -19.42 -65.21 66.40
N VAL A 18 -18.67 -65.65 65.39
CA VAL A 18 -17.86 -66.87 65.44
C VAL A 18 -16.38 -66.47 65.33
N SER A 19 -15.57 -66.88 66.31
CA SER A 19 -14.13 -66.60 66.38
C SER A 19 -13.32 -67.35 65.33
N ALA A 20 -12.24 -66.72 64.83
CA ALA A 20 -11.37 -67.19 63.74
C ALA A 20 -10.64 -68.54 63.98
N SER A 21 -10.71 -69.10 65.19
CA SER A 21 -10.14 -70.40 65.55
C SER A 21 -10.88 -71.62 65.00
N ASN A 22 -12.13 -71.46 64.52
CA ASN A 22 -12.97 -72.55 64.01
C ASN A 22 -13.01 -72.66 62.47
N CYS A 23 -12.11 -71.97 61.75
CA CYS A 23 -12.06 -72.03 60.29
C CYS A 23 -11.48 -73.37 59.80
N SER A 24 -12.17 -74.03 58.86
CA SER A 24 -11.72 -75.30 58.26
C SER A 24 -10.46 -75.11 57.40
N VAL A 25 -9.51 -76.04 57.50
CA VAL A 25 -8.30 -76.08 56.66
C VAL A 25 -8.67 -76.08 55.17
N ASP A 26 -9.73 -76.76 54.76
CA ASP A 26 -10.13 -76.82 53.35
C ASP A 26 -10.63 -75.49 52.80
N MET A 27 -11.27 -74.69 53.65
CA MET A 27 -11.78 -73.35 53.29
C MET A 27 -10.65 -72.33 53.20
N VAL A 28 -9.67 -72.43 54.10
CA VAL A 28 -8.59 -71.43 54.24
C VAL A 28 -7.49 -71.67 53.20
N PHE A 29 -7.26 -72.94 52.88
CA PHE A 29 -6.27 -73.40 51.93
C PHE A 29 -6.92 -73.95 50.65
N GLU A 30 -8.03 -73.36 50.20
CA GLU A 30 -8.81 -73.86 49.07
C GLU A 30 -8.04 -73.90 47.74
N GLU A 31 -7.05 -73.01 47.58
CA GLU A 31 -6.28 -72.87 46.35
C GLU A 31 -5.44 -74.13 46.05
N ASN A 32 -5.31 -74.45 44.76
CA ASN A 32 -4.55 -75.63 44.30
C ASN A 32 -3.08 -75.64 44.76
N LYS A 33 -2.47 -74.48 44.99
CA LYS A 33 -1.09 -74.37 45.48
C LYS A 33 -0.90 -74.94 46.89
N TYR A 34 -1.97 -75.02 47.69
CA TYR A 34 -1.98 -75.59 49.03
C TYR A 34 -2.46 -77.05 49.08
N ASN A 35 -2.73 -77.68 47.94
CA ASN A 35 -3.27 -79.04 47.89
C ASN A 35 -2.35 -80.06 48.58
N SER A 36 -1.02 -79.90 48.50
CA SER A 36 -0.09 -80.74 49.25
C SER A 36 -0.19 -80.55 50.77
N PHE A 37 -0.47 -79.34 51.24
CA PHE A 37 -0.65 -79.04 52.66
C PHE A 37 -1.98 -79.56 53.17
N ARG A 38 -3.09 -79.35 52.43
CA ARG A 38 -4.40 -79.93 52.77
C ARG A 38 -4.34 -81.45 52.88
N ARG A 39 -3.71 -82.12 51.91
CA ARG A 39 -3.51 -83.59 51.97
C ARG A 39 -2.68 -84.03 53.17
N PHE A 40 -1.69 -83.23 53.58
CA PHE A 40 -0.91 -83.48 54.79
C PHE A 40 -1.79 -83.34 56.05
N CYS A 41 -2.55 -82.24 56.18
CA CYS A 41 -3.47 -81.98 57.29
C CYS A 41 -4.52 -83.09 57.42
N HIS A 42 -5.19 -83.47 56.32
CA HIS A 42 -6.16 -84.57 56.29
C HIS A 42 -5.53 -85.91 56.69
N LYS A 43 -4.30 -86.19 56.25
CA LYS A 43 -3.58 -87.42 56.63
C LYS A 43 -3.22 -87.46 58.12
N LYS A 44 -3.09 -86.30 58.76
CA LYS A 44 -2.80 -86.14 60.20
C LYS A 44 -4.06 -85.89 61.04
N GLY A 45 -5.24 -85.84 60.43
CA GLY A 45 -6.52 -85.61 61.09
C GLY A 45 -6.76 -84.16 61.53
N ILE A 46 -6.03 -83.19 60.95
CA ILE A 46 -6.12 -81.76 61.26
C ILE A 46 -7.18 -81.14 60.36
N ASN A 47 -8.29 -80.69 60.94
CA ASN A 47 -9.47 -80.19 60.19
C ASN A 47 -9.66 -78.69 60.32
N TYR A 48 -9.13 -78.06 61.38
CA TYR A 48 -9.29 -76.63 61.65
C TYR A 48 -7.96 -75.89 61.76
N ILE A 49 -7.92 -74.58 61.44
CA ILE A 49 -6.68 -73.77 61.53
C ILE A 49 -6.08 -73.85 62.95
N GLY A 50 -6.93 -73.75 63.98
CA GLY A 50 -6.49 -73.72 65.37
C GLY A 50 -5.81 -75.01 65.86
N GLU A 51 -5.91 -76.10 65.09
CA GLU A 51 -5.26 -77.39 65.37
C GLU A 51 -3.85 -77.50 64.77
N ILE A 52 -3.43 -76.53 63.94
CA ILE A 52 -2.10 -76.52 63.30
C ILE A 52 -1.08 -75.98 64.30
N THR A 53 -0.18 -76.86 64.76
CA THR A 53 0.94 -76.48 65.62
C THR A 53 2.22 -76.25 64.81
N GLU A 54 3.21 -75.62 65.43
CA GLU A 54 4.52 -75.42 64.81
C GLU A 54 5.23 -76.75 64.49
N GLU A 55 4.98 -77.79 65.30
CA GLU A 55 5.44 -79.16 65.04
C GLU A 55 4.81 -79.76 63.77
N ASN A 56 3.53 -79.47 63.50
CA ASN A 56 2.89 -79.89 62.25
C ASN A 56 3.50 -79.21 61.02
N LEU A 57 3.95 -77.96 61.15
CA LEU A 57 4.63 -77.23 60.08
C LEU A 57 6.04 -77.74 59.82
N GLU A 58 6.78 -78.15 60.86
CA GLU A 58 8.08 -78.80 60.72
C GLU A 58 7.96 -80.18 60.05
N GLU A 59 6.98 -80.99 60.44
CA GLU A 59 6.72 -82.28 59.79
C GLU A 59 6.33 -82.12 58.31
N TYR A 60 5.51 -81.11 57.99
CA TYR A 60 5.18 -80.79 56.60
C TYR A 60 6.41 -80.35 55.81
N SER A 61 7.29 -79.53 56.40
CA SER A 61 8.57 -79.12 55.79
C SER A 61 9.46 -80.30 55.44
N ASN A 62 9.42 -81.37 56.23
CA ASN A 62 10.23 -82.58 56.03
C ASN A 62 9.58 -83.59 55.07
N SER A 63 8.39 -83.30 54.53
CA SER A 63 7.69 -84.18 53.60
C SER A 63 8.30 -84.14 52.19
N LYS A 64 8.46 -85.31 51.56
CA LYS A 64 9.08 -85.46 50.23
C LYS A 64 8.36 -84.60 49.18
N GLY A 65 9.04 -83.60 48.63
CA GLY A 65 8.49 -82.66 47.63
C GLY A 65 7.99 -81.32 48.19
N VAL A 66 8.22 -81.03 49.47
CA VAL A 66 7.98 -79.73 50.10
C VAL A 66 9.33 -79.02 50.30
N GLY A 67 9.54 -77.89 49.63
CA GLY A 67 10.72 -77.02 49.82
C GLY A 67 10.35 -75.76 50.61
N ARG A 68 11.36 -74.98 51.05
CA ARG A 68 11.17 -73.75 51.87
C ARG A 68 10.09 -72.81 51.32
N GLY A 69 10.02 -72.64 50.00
CA GLY A 69 8.99 -71.80 49.38
C GLY A 69 7.56 -72.27 49.61
N ARG A 70 7.29 -73.59 49.62
CA ARG A 70 5.94 -74.11 49.89
C ARG A 70 5.56 -74.02 51.37
N LEU A 71 6.54 -74.12 52.26
CA LEU A 71 6.32 -73.93 53.69
C LEU A 71 6.03 -72.46 54.01
N ASN A 72 6.81 -71.53 53.46
CA ASN A 72 6.64 -70.10 53.71
C ASN A 72 5.27 -69.60 53.23
N VAL A 73 4.81 -70.05 52.07
CA VAL A 73 3.48 -69.68 51.54
C VAL A 73 2.33 -70.20 52.43
N VAL A 74 2.55 -71.30 53.17
CA VAL A 74 1.60 -71.79 54.19
C VAL A 74 1.69 -70.96 55.48
N LYS A 75 2.90 -70.60 55.94
CA LYS A 75 3.10 -69.77 57.13
C LYS A 75 2.52 -68.36 56.96
N GLU A 76 2.80 -67.70 55.83
CA GLU A 76 2.23 -66.39 55.47
C GLU A 76 0.69 -66.43 55.49
N ARG A 77 0.12 -67.53 54.96
CA ARG A 77 -1.33 -67.74 54.95
C ARG A 77 -1.92 -68.04 56.34
N LEU A 78 -1.13 -68.54 57.30
CA LEU A 78 -1.56 -68.71 58.70
C LEU A 78 -1.44 -67.41 59.50
N GLU A 79 -0.43 -66.59 59.22
CA GLU A 79 -0.24 -65.25 59.80
C GLU A 79 -1.40 -64.32 59.43
N GLU A 80 -1.91 -64.41 58.19
CA GLU A 80 -3.11 -63.68 57.73
C GLU A 80 -4.36 -63.97 58.59
N TYR A 81 -4.44 -65.12 59.27
CA TYR A 81 -5.59 -65.53 60.07
C TYR A 81 -5.35 -65.49 61.59
N SER A 82 -4.10 -65.23 62.03
CA SER A 82 -3.75 -65.10 63.45
C SER A 82 -3.56 -63.64 63.93
N ALA A 83 -3.62 -62.65 63.03
CA ALA A 83 -3.47 -61.24 63.36
C ALA A 83 -4.77 -60.44 63.17
N LEU A 84 -5.63 -60.40 64.20
CA LEU A 84 -6.64 -59.34 64.39
C LEU A 84 -6.86 -59.05 65.88
N PRO A 85 -6.60 -57.83 66.38
CA PRO A 85 -7.41 -57.17 67.39
C PRO A 85 -8.51 -56.31 66.73
N GLU A 86 -9.63 -56.15 67.43
CA GLU A 86 -10.91 -55.60 66.96
C GLU A 86 -10.88 -54.17 66.35
N PRO A 87 -11.84 -53.83 65.46
CA PRO A 87 -11.98 -52.50 64.89
C PRO A 87 -12.80 -51.56 65.78
N SER A 88 -12.36 -50.30 65.92
CA SER A 88 -13.26 -49.18 66.25
C SER A 88 -13.86 -48.62 64.96
N PRO A 89 -15.19 -48.47 64.82
CA PRO A 89 -15.84 -48.20 63.53
C PRO A 89 -15.98 -46.70 63.21
N ASP A 90 -14.91 -45.90 63.32
CA ASP A 90 -14.96 -44.48 62.91
C ASP A 90 -13.60 -43.85 62.51
N ALA A 91 -12.57 -44.66 62.24
CA ALA A 91 -11.29 -44.11 61.78
C ALA A 91 -11.32 -43.83 60.26
N LYS A 92 -11.46 -42.55 59.89
CA LYS A 92 -11.20 -42.06 58.52
C LYS A 92 -9.83 -42.56 58.05
N LEU A 93 -9.79 -43.31 56.93
CA LEU A 93 -8.58 -43.99 56.49
C LEU A 93 -7.57 -43.03 55.84
N TYR A 94 -8.05 -41.91 55.29
CA TYR A 94 -7.26 -40.95 54.53
C TYR A 94 -7.62 -39.51 54.91
N ASN A 95 -6.61 -38.67 55.15
CA ASN A 95 -6.77 -37.26 55.56
C ASN A 95 -6.73 -36.27 54.38
N SER A 96 -6.94 -36.73 53.14
CA SER A 96 -6.86 -35.90 51.93
C SER A 96 -8.24 -35.51 51.42
N VAL A 97 -8.49 -34.21 51.25
CA VAL A 97 -9.79 -33.68 50.76
C VAL A 97 -9.85 -33.61 49.22
N LEU A 98 -8.82 -34.13 48.54
CA LEU A 98 -8.73 -34.07 47.08
C LEU A 98 -9.89 -34.81 46.41
N PRO A 99 -10.48 -34.25 45.33
CA PRO A 99 -11.46 -34.95 44.52
C PRO A 99 -10.89 -36.23 43.91
N ILE A 100 -11.70 -37.28 43.87
CA ILE A 100 -11.31 -38.56 43.27
C ILE A 100 -11.00 -38.40 41.76
N SER A 101 -11.68 -37.45 41.09
CA SER A 101 -11.43 -37.08 39.70
C SER A 101 -10.01 -36.59 39.43
N ASP A 102 -9.38 -35.97 40.43
CA ASP A 102 -8.12 -35.23 40.28
C ASP A 102 -6.91 -36.09 40.64
N VAL A 103 -7.15 -37.19 41.37
CA VAL A 103 -6.12 -38.13 41.80
C VAL A 103 -6.12 -39.38 40.92
N ILE A 104 -7.30 -39.82 40.50
CA ILE A 104 -7.49 -41.07 39.77
C ILE A 104 -7.94 -40.74 38.36
N ILE A 105 -7.02 -40.17 37.57
CA ILE A 105 -7.31 -39.57 36.26
C ILE A 105 -7.25 -40.63 35.14
N GLU A 106 -6.30 -41.57 35.19
CA GLU A 106 -6.03 -42.45 34.07
C GLU A 106 -7.23 -43.35 33.70
N ASN A 107 -7.44 -43.59 32.41
CA ASN A 107 -8.56 -44.41 31.90
C ASN A 107 -8.55 -45.85 32.43
N LYS A 108 -7.37 -46.38 32.78
CA LYS A 108 -7.24 -47.72 33.38
C LYS A 108 -7.93 -47.84 34.75
N TYR A 109 -8.26 -46.70 35.38
CA TYR A 109 -8.95 -46.61 36.67
C TYR A 109 -10.42 -46.18 36.56
N ALA A 110 -11.00 -46.15 35.35
CA ALA A 110 -12.40 -45.77 35.14
C ALA A 110 -13.39 -46.64 35.95
N LEU A 111 -13.05 -47.90 36.21
CA LEU A 111 -13.83 -48.80 37.08
C LEU A 111 -13.90 -48.30 38.53
N PHE A 112 -12.81 -47.75 39.06
CA PHE A 112 -12.79 -47.17 40.39
C PHE A 112 -13.60 -45.88 40.46
N ARG A 113 -13.45 -44.99 39.46
CA ARG A 113 -14.25 -43.76 39.39
C ARG A 113 -15.76 -44.04 39.33
N ARG A 114 -16.18 -44.99 38.49
CA ARG A 114 -17.58 -45.42 38.42
C ARG A 114 -18.08 -46.02 39.73
N PHE A 115 -17.23 -46.77 40.42
CA PHE A 115 -17.54 -47.31 41.75
C PHE A 115 -17.76 -46.17 42.76
N CYS A 116 -16.86 -45.18 42.80
CA CYS A 116 -16.98 -44.02 43.67
C CYS A 116 -18.20 -43.16 43.34
N GLU A 117 -18.46 -42.87 42.06
CA GLU A 117 -19.66 -42.17 41.59
C GLU A 117 -20.94 -42.91 42.01
N ALA A 118 -21.02 -44.23 41.85
CA ALA A 118 -22.17 -45.04 42.24
C ALA A 118 -22.43 -45.04 43.77
N LYS A 119 -21.41 -44.71 44.56
CA LYS A 119 -21.45 -44.65 46.03
C LYS A 119 -21.49 -43.22 46.55
N ASN A 120 -21.61 -42.21 45.66
CA ASN A 120 -21.53 -40.78 45.99
C ASN A 120 -20.25 -40.38 46.75
N ILE A 121 -19.15 -41.09 46.51
CA ILE A 121 -17.84 -40.76 47.06
C ILE A 121 -17.18 -39.81 46.07
N THR A 122 -16.98 -38.57 46.47
CA THR A 122 -16.43 -37.52 45.62
C THR A 122 -15.02 -37.14 46.02
N ARG A 123 -14.63 -37.36 47.28
CA ARG A 123 -13.35 -36.96 47.86
C ARG A 123 -12.60 -38.16 48.47
N LEU A 124 -11.26 -38.07 48.55
CA LEU A 124 -10.43 -39.17 49.07
C LEU A 124 -10.68 -39.48 50.56
N ASN A 125 -11.00 -38.48 51.38
CA ASN A 125 -11.29 -38.62 52.81
C ASN A 125 -12.62 -39.33 53.12
N GLU A 126 -13.46 -39.53 52.10
CA GLU A 126 -14.72 -40.28 52.18
C GLU A 126 -14.50 -41.78 51.93
N ILE A 127 -13.29 -42.21 51.55
CA ILE A 127 -12.96 -43.62 51.30
C ILE A 127 -12.67 -44.32 52.63
N THR A 128 -13.45 -45.36 52.95
CA THR A 128 -13.30 -46.21 54.12
C THR A 128 -12.67 -47.56 53.74
N LEU A 129 -12.26 -48.35 54.74
CA LEU A 129 -11.80 -49.73 54.51
C LEU A 129 -12.87 -50.58 53.81
N ASP A 130 -14.14 -50.39 54.19
CA ASP A 130 -15.27 -51.10 53.59
C ASP A 130 -15.44 -50.76 52.11
N HIS A 131 -15.24 -49.49 51.73
CA HIS A 131 -15.26 -49.08 50.31
C HIS A 131 -14.17 -49.77 49.49
N LEU A 132 -12.97 -49.97 50.07
CA LEU A 132 -11.88 -50.67 49.40
C LEU A 132 -12.14 -52.17 49.30
N GLU A 133 -12.67 -52.80 50.35
CA GLU A 133 -13.08 -54.20 50.29
C GLU A 133 -14.17 -54.42 49.23
N GLU A 134 -15.17 -53.54 49.17
CA GLU A 134 -16.26 -53.64 48.20
C GLU A 134 -15.75 -53.45 46.76
N PHE A 135 -14.84 -52.50 46.54
CA PHE A 135 -14.19 -52.32 45.25
C PHE A 135 -13.37 -53.56 44.83
N SER A 136 -12.66 -54.19 45.77
CA SER A 136 -11.89 -55.42 45.50
C SER A 136 -12.74 -56.59 45.00
N ARG A 137 -14.03 -56.61 45.39
CA ARG A 137 -15.01 -57.64 45.02
C ARG A 137 -15.80 -57.28 43.74
N THR A 138 -15.56 -56.11 43.15
CA THR A 138 -16.29 -55.64 41.96
C THR A 138 -15.84 -56.40 40.69
N PRO A 139 -16.78 -56.92 39.85
CA PRO A 139 -16.44 -57.63 38.62
C PRO A 139 -15.53 -56.81 37.69
N GLY A 140 -14.36 -57.37 37.31
CA GLY A 140 -13.39 -56.71 36.43
C GLY A 140 -12.22 -56.01 37.15
N VAL A 141 -12.19 -56.05 38.48
CA VAL A 141 -11.07 -55.62 39.33
C VAL A 141 -10.20 -56.84 39.65
N GLY A 142 -8.99 -56.91 39.09
CA GLY A 142 -7.99 -57.94 39.42
C GLY A 142 -6.98 -57.42 40.45
N LYS A 143 -6.24 -58.33 41.12
CA LYS A 143 -5.22 -58.00 42.15
C LYS A 143 -4.33 -56.81 41.78
N LYS A 144 -3.84 -56.76 40.53
CA LYS A 144 -2.99 -55.66 40.04
C LYS A 144 -3.70 -54.30 40.03
N LYS A 145 -4.97 -54.24 39.59
CA LYS A 145 -5.75 -52.98 39.59
C LYS A 145 -6.07 -52.52 41.01
N PHE A 146 -6.35 -53.45 41.91
CA PHE A 146 -6.60 -53.15 43.31
C PHE A 146 -5.34 -52.61 44.00
N GLU A 147 -4.19 -53.26 43.80
CA GLU A 147 -2.90 -52.80 44.34
C GLU A 147 -2.45 -51.47 43.72
N ASP A 148 -2.66 -51.25 42.42
CA ASP A 148 -2.38 -49.95 41.79
C ASP A 148 -3.21 -48.83 42.43
N ILE A 149 -4.51 -49.06 42.70
CA ILE A 149 -5.37 -48.11 43.40
C ILE A 149 -4.93 -47.91 44.84
N LYS A 150 -4.63 -48.99 45.57
CA LYS A 150 -4.14 -48.92 46.96
C LYS A 150 -2.82 -48.15 47.06
N THR A 151 -1.94 -48.30 46.08
CA THR A 151 -0.68 -47.55 45.97
C THR A 151 -0.92 -46.07 45.68
N ILE A 152 -1.85 -45.75 44.77
CA ILE A 152 -2.24 -44.36 44.50
C ILE A 152 -2.84 -43.72 45.75
N LEU A 153 -3.75 -44.41 46.41
CA LEU A 153 -4.37 -43.91 47.64
C LEU A 153 -3.31 -43.69 48.71
N LYS A 154 -2.42 -44.68 48.94
CA LYS A 154 -1.31 -44.58 49.91
C LYS A 154 -0.36 -43.42 49.61
N ASN A 155 0.02 -43.22 48.35
CA ASN A 155 0.88 -42.10 47.94
C ASN A 155 0.21 -40.73 48.11
N ASN A 156 -1.13 -40.68 48.13
CA ASN A 156 -1.91 -39.46 48.36
C ASN A 156 -2.47 -39.37 49.81
N SER A 157 -2.13 -40.35 50.65
CA SER A 157 -2.39 -40.35 52.09
C SER A 157 -1.22 -39.66 52.76
N SER A 158 -1.46 -38.59 53.50
CA SER A 158 -0.48 -38.09 54.45
C SER A 158 -0.32 -39.13 55.56
N GLU A 159 0.63 -40.07 55.41
CA GLU A 159 1.18 -40.84 56.54
C GLU A 159 1.97 -39.87 57.43
N ASN A 160 1.28 -39.02 58.17
CA ASN A 160 1.78 -38.38 59.38
C ASN A 160 0.58 -37.94 60.22
N PRO A 161 0.49 -38.33 61.50
CA PRO A 161 -0.39 -37.65 62.43
C PRO A 161 -0.05 -36.15 62.43
N ILE A 162 -1.09 -35.32 62.53
CA ILE A 162 -1.03 -33.86 62.52
C ILE A 162 -0.22 -33.39 63.74
N THR A 163 1.10 -33.34 63.59
CA THR A 163 2.02 -32.59 64.46
C THR A 163 3.13 -31.89 63.68
N ASN A 164 3.19 -32.05 62.36
CA ASN A 164 4.13 -31.30 61.53
C ASN A 164 3.44 -30.07 60.95
N VAL A 165 3.84 -28.93 61.48
CA VAL A 165 3.71 -27.59 60.90
C VAL A 165 3.82 -27.68 59.37
N VAL A 166 2.70 -27.56 58.65
CA VAL A 166 2.72 -27.54 57.19
C VAL A 166 2.92 -26.10 56.73
N GLU A 167 4.14 -25.78 56.28
CA GLU A 167 4.44 -24.50 55.66
C GLU A 167 3.90 -24.46 54.22
N PHE A 168 3.36 -23.32 53.80
CA PHE A 168 2.98 -23.08 52.41
C PHE A 168 4.25 -22.80 51.60
N GLN A 169 4.55 -23.64 50.61
CA GLN A 169 5.70 -23.47 49.73
C GLN A 169 5.26 -23.66 48.29
N SER A 170 5.38 -22.59 47.52
CA SER A 170 5.25 -22.61 46.07
C SER A 170 6.56 -23.06 45.42
N SER A 171 6.48 -23.56 44.20
CA SER A 171 7.57 -24.28 43.55
C SER A 171 8.50 -23.32 42.78
N GLN A 172 9.05 -23.79 41.65
CA GLN A 172 9.89 -23.01 40.73
C GLN A 172 9.22 -21.74 40.18
N LEU A 173 7.91 -21.58 40.37
CA LEU A 173 7.13 -20.41 39.95
C LEU A 173 7.12 -19.27 40.97
N PHE A 174 7.63 -19.47 42.20
CA PHE A 174 7.53 -18.47 43.26
C PHE A 174 8.05 -17.09 42.81
N GLU A 175 9.25 -17.02 42.24
CA GLU A 175 9.85 -15.75 41.83
C GLU A 175 9.03 -14.98 40.79
N TYR A 176 8.25 -15.68 39.96
CA TYR A 176 7.39 -15.08 38.94
C TYR A 176 6.02 -14.68 39.49
N LEU A 177 5.56 -15.34 40.56
CA LEU A 177 4.20 -15.21 41.08
C LEU A 177 4.12 -14.58 42.49
N LYS A 178 5.25 -14.26 43.13
CA LYS A 178 5.32 -13.82 44.53
C LYS A 178 4.43 -12.61 44.85
N ASP A 179 4.27 -11.70 43.91
CA ASP A 179 3.49 -10.46 44.11
C ASP A 179 2.00 -10.62 43.76
N TYR A 180 1.57 -11.79 43.26
CA TYR A 180 0.18 -12.04 42.93
C TYR A 180 -0.66 -12.26 44.18
N LYS A 181 -1.87 -11.69 44.19
CA LYS A 181 -2.86 -11.95 45.25
C LYS A 181 -3.27 -13.41 45.20
N VAL A 182 -3.40 -14.02 46.37
CA VAL A 182 -3.85 -15.41 46.52
C VAL A 182 -5.21 -15.63 45.88
N ARG A 183 -6.09 -14.60 45.91
CA ARG A 183 -7.37 -14.62 45.20
C ARG A 183 -7.20 -14.85 43.68
N ASP A 184 -6.31 -14.11 43.03
CA ASP A 184 -6.10 -14.23 41.58
C ASP A 184 -5.51 -15.61 41.22
N LEU A 185 -4.60 -16.13 42.04
CA LEU A 185 -4.05 -17.48 41.89
C LEU A 185 -5.16 -18.54 42.02
N MET A 186 -6.03 -18.45 43.04
CA MET A 186 -7.13 -19.39 43.23
C MET A 186 -8.11 -19.40 42.04
N VAL A 187 -8.41 -18.22 41.47
CA VAL A 187 -9.23 -18.11 40.25
C VAL A 187 -8.56 -18.79 39.06
N ALA A 188 -7.29 -18.46 38.78
CA ALA A 188 -6.56 -19.02 37.64
C ALA A 188 -6.42 -20.55 37.73
N PHE A 189 -6.18 -21.07 38.94
CA PHE A 189 -6.05 -22.50 39.21
C PHE A 189 -7.39 -23.22 39.46
N LYS A 190 -8.53 -22.52 39.34
CA LYS A 190 -9.89 -23.06 39.54
C LYS A 190 -10.04 -23.79 40.88
N VAL A 191 -9.67 -23.12 41.98
CA VAL A 191 -9.89 -23.62 43.34
C VAL A 191 -11.27 -23.18 43.80
N GLU A 192 -12.14 -24.12 44.16
CA GLU A 192 -13.55 -23.84 44.50
C GLU A 192 -13.69 -23.25 45.92
N GLY A 193 -14.45 -22.15 46.06
CA GLY A 193 -14.79 -21.55 47.35
C GLY A 193 -15.02 -20.03 47.28
N GLU A 194 -15.56 -19.44 48.34
CA GLU A 194 -15.67 -17.97 48.47
C GLU A 194 -14.30 -17.36 48.76
N ILE A 195 -13.81 -16.54 47.84
CA ILE A 195 -12.42 -16.09 47.84
C ILE A 195 -12.34 -14.69 48.44
N HIS A 196 -11.94 -14.54 49.70
CA HIS A 196 -11.80 -13.23 50.36
C HIS A 196 -10.43 -13.07 51.03
N SER A 197 -9.35 -13.09 50.25
CA SER A 197 -8.01 -12.83 50.77
C SER A 197 -7.34 -11.61 50.12
N PRO A 198 -6.87 -10.64 50.92
CA PRO A 198 -6.02 -9.56 50.43
C PRO A 198 -4.55 -9.96 50.29
N LEU A 199 -4.17 -11.14 50.79
CA LEU A 199 -2.77 -11.59 50.87
C LEU A 199 -2.19 -11.88 49.48
N THR A 200 -0.88 -11.70 49.37
CA THR A 200 -0.04 -12.08 48.24
C THR A 200 0.65 -13.42 48.46
N LEU A 201 1.17 -14.04 47.39
CA LEU A 201 1.92 -15.29 47.48
C LEU A 201 3.15 -15.15 48.39
N ASN A 202 3.88 -14.04 48.31
CA ASN A 202 5.03 -13.72 49.14
C ASN A 202 4.67 -13.67 50.63
N GLU A 203 3.49 -13.17 50.96
CA GLU A 203 3.01 -13.09 52.34
C GLU A 203 2.57 -14.42 52.92
N ILE A 204 2.32 -15.45 52.11
CA ILE A 204 1.97 -16.79 52.58
C ILE A 204 3.11 -17.79 52.43
N GLU A 205 4.09 -17.53 51.57
CA GLU A 205 5.27 -18.38 51.37
C GLU A 205 6.06 -18.57 52.67
N GLY A 206 6.40 -19.82 52.99
CA GLY A 206 7.10 -20.21 54.21
C GLY A 206 6.26 -20.11 55.50
N LYS A 207 5.03 -19.57 55.46
CA LYS A 207 4.17 -19.50 56.63
C LYS A 207 3.45 -20.81 56.88
N LYS A 208 3.13 -21.09 58.15
CA LYS A 208 2.29 -22.24 58.52
C LYS A 208 0.89 -22.01 57.99
N ILE A 209 0.27 -23.04 57.41
CA ILE A 209 -1.11 -22.94 56.90
C ILE A 209 -2.08 -22.51 58.01
N GLU A 210 -1.85 -22.94 59.25
CA GLU A 210 -2.63 -22.56 60.44
C GLU A 210 -2.59 -21.05 60.72
N ASP A 211 -1.44 -20.39 60.49
CA ASP A 211 -1.24 -18.95 60.73
C ASP A 211 -1.91 -18.09 59.65
N VAL A 212 -2.31 -18.69 58.52
CA VAL A 212 -2.97 -18.03 57.37
C VAL A 212 -4.47 -18.37 57.31
N ASN A 213 -4.91 -19.39 58.06
CA ASN A 213 -6.26 -19.93 58.03
C ASN A 213 -7.34 -18.94 58.49
N GLU A 214 -6.97 -17.87 59.21
CA GLU A 214 -7.89 -16.78 59.58
C GLU A 214 -8.48 -16.06 58.36
N TYR A 215 -7.78 -16.07 57.22
CA TYR A 215 -8.18 -15.36 56.00
C TYR A 215 -8.65 -16.31 54.88
N LEU A 216 -8.27 -17.58 54.91
CA LEU A 216 -8.52 -18.55 53.84
C LEU A 216 -8.72 -19.97 54.40
N PRO A 217 -9.72 -20.72 53.94
CA PRO A 217 -9.91 -22.11 54.35
C PRO A 217 -8.66 -22.97 54.06
N THR A 218 -8.25 -23.76 55.06
CA THR A 218 -7.10 -24.68 54.98
C THR A 218 -7.18 -25.59 53.74
N GLU A 219 -8.38 -26.10 53.40
CA GLU A 219 -8.58 -26.98 52.23
C GLU A 219 -8.17 -26.29 50.92
N MET A 220 -8.57 -25.02 50.73
CA MET A 220 -8.25 -24.23 49.54
C MET A 220 -6.75 -23.92 49.44
N LEU A 221 -6.10 -23.61 50.57
CA LEU A 221 -4.66 -23.38 50.63
C LEU A 221 -3.88 -24.66 50.30
N MET A 222 -4.32 -25.82 50.79
CA MET A 222 -3.70 -27.10 50.47
C MET A 222 -3.88 -27.47 49.00
N GLU A 223 -5.06 -27.22 48.43
CA GLU A 223 -5.33 -27.44 47.01
C GLU A 223 -4.46 -26.54 46.14
N LEU A 224 -4.42 -25.22 46.43
CA LEU A 224 -3.59 -24.26 45.72
C LEU A 224 -2.10 -24.65 45.78
N LYS A 225 -1.60 -25.02 46.97
CA LYS A 225 -0.22 -25.51 47.16
C LYS A 225 0.06 -26.74 46.28
N SER A 226 -0.86 -27.70 46.22
CA SER A 226 -0.72 -28.90 45.39
C SER A 226 -0.65 -28.56 43.89
N LYS A 227 -1.52 -27.65 43.43
CA LYS A 227 -1.55 -27.19 42.03
C LYS A 227 -0.28 -26.40 41.66
N LEU A 228 0.14 -25.45 42.50
CA LEU A 228 1.38 -24.68 42.32
C LEU A 228 2.63 -25.57 42.31
N LYS A 229 2.66 -26.65 43.09
CA LYS A 229 3.78 -27.61 43.06
C LYS A 229 3.94 -28.36 41.74
N LYS A 230 2.83 -28.62 41.05
CA LYS A 230 2.82 -29.32 39.75
C LYS A 230 3.02 -28.37 38.56
N ALA A 231 2.68 -27.10 38.74
CA ALA A 231 2.80 -26.07 37.72
C ALA A 231 4.26 -25.76 37.38
N LYS A 232 4.52 -25.51 36.10
CA LYS A 232 5.85 -25.16 35.56
C LYS A 232 5.75 -23.91 34.69
N HIS A 233 6.87 -23.21 34.52
CA HIS A 233 6.95 -22.07 33.62
C HIS A 233 6.73 -22.51 32.15
N PRO A 234 6.01 -21.73 31.31
CA PRO A 234 5.74 -22.05 29.91
C PRO A 234 6.98 -22.43 29.08
N SER A 235 8.09 -21.71 29.23
CA SER A 235 9.35 -22.02 28.51
C SER A 235 9.90 -23.41 28.85
N ILE A 236 9.91 -23.79 30.13
CA ILE A 236 10.37 -25.11 30.59
C ILE A 236 9.45 -26.20 30.03
N LEU A 237 8.13 -25.95 30.03
CA LEU A 237 7.17 -26.88 29.45
C LEU A 237 7.40 -27.08 27.96
N ALA A 238 7.70 -26.02 27.22
CA ALA A 238 7.99 -26.09 25.79
C ALA A 238 9.20 -26.97 25.48
N GLU A 239 10.29 -26.83 26.26
CA GLU A 239 11.48 -27.67 26.15
C GLU A 239 11.19 -29.14 26.50
N ASP A 240 10.41 -29.37 27.56
CA ASP A 240 10.06 -30.71 28.02
C ASP A 240 9.17 -31.47 27.02
N VAL A 241 8.37 -30.77 26.18
CA VAL A 241 7.42 -31.40 25.23
C VAL A 241 8.13 -32.42 24.34
N GLN A 242 9.35 -32.15 23.87
CA GLN A 242 10.11 -33.08 23.04
C GLN A 242 10.29 -34.44 23.74
N SER A 243 10.60 -34.43 25.05
CA SER A 243 10.82 -35.65 25.84
C SER A 243 9.56 -36.49 26.06
N THR A 244 8.36 -35.89 25.90
CA THR A 244 7.07 -36.57 26.07
C THR A 244 6.63 -37.35 24.82
N LEU A 245 7.26 -37.07 23.67
CA LEU A 245 6.92 -37.60 22.37
C LEU A 245 7.93 -38.65 21.91
N GLN A 246 7.47 -39.58 21.07
CA GLN A 246 8.40 -40.43 20.33
C GLN A 246 9.08 -39.60 19.23
N GLU A 247 10.30 -39.96 18.83
CA GLU A 247 11.07 -39.22 17.82
C GLU A 247 10.28 -38.95 16.53
N ASN A 248 9.55 -39.96 16.03
CA ASN A 248 8.71 -39.81 14.85
C ASN A 248 7.50 -38.90 15.07
N GLN A 249 6.93 -38.86 16.28
CA GLN A 249 5.83 -37.96 16.64
C GLN A 249 6.32 -36.52 16.70
N TYR A 250 7.44 -36.29 17.38
CA TYR A 250 8.06 -34.97 17.50
C TYR A 250 8.40 -34.39 16.12
N ARG A 251 9.14 -35.15 15.30
CA ARG A 251 9.52 -34.68 13.97
C ARG A 251 8.31 -34.41 13.08
N ILE A 252 7.28 -35.27 13.09
CA ILE A 252 6.05 -35.02 12.32
C ILE A 252 5.37 -33.70 12.73
N LEU A 253 5.32 -33.38 14.03
CA LEU A 253 4.77 -32.10 14.47
C LEU A 253 5.63 -30.92 13.99
N HIS A 254 6.95 -31.02 14.08
CA HIS A 254 7.85 -29.96 13.63
C HIS A 254 7.74 -29.69 12.12
N TYR A 255 7.69 -30.74 11.29
CA TYR A 255 7.50 -30.58 9.83
C TYR A 255 6.14 -29.99 9.47
N ARG A 256 5.08 -30.37 10.19
CA ARG A 256 3.73 -29.87 9.92
C ARG A 256 3.50 -28.44 10.37
N TYR A 257 3.99 -28.09 11.56
CA TYR A 257 3.65 -26.84 12.24
C TYR A 257 4.79 -25.83 12.28
N GLY A 258 6.05 -26.28 12.26
CA GLY A 258 7.23 -25.43 12.10
C GLY A 258 7.52 -25.15 10.63
N ASP A 259 7.74 -26.20 9.82
CA ASP A 259 8.07 -26.06 8.40
C ASP A 259 6.84 -25.87 7.49
N LYS A 260 5.62 -25.92 8.07
CA LYS A 260 4.32 -25.73 7.40
C LYS A 260 4.06 -26.67 6.22
N LEU A 261 4.63 -27.88 6.24
CA LEU A 261 4.39 -28.89 5.21
C LEU A 261 2.98 -29.48 5.31
N THR A 262 2.40 -29.79 4.15
CA THR A 262 1.13 -30.50 4.08
C THR A 262 1.25 -31.93 4.61
N LEU A 263 0.10 -32.55 4.91
CA LEU A 263 0.05 -33.97 5.30
C LEU A 263 0.63 -34.90 4.23
N GLU A 264 0.57 -34.51 2.97
CA GLU A 264 1.06 -35.30 1.83
C GLU A 264 2.57 -35.19 1.68
N GLU A 265 3.13 -33.98 1.71
CA GLU A 265 4.58 -33.74 1.69
C GLU A 265 5.27 -34.36 2.90
N THR A 266 4.68 -34.22 4.09
CA THR A 266 5.16 -34.91 5.30
C THR A 266 5.11 -36.43 5.11
N GLY A 267 4.06 -36.95 4.46
CA GLY A 267 3.93 -38.39 4.17
C GLY A 267 5.05 -38.91 3.28
N GLN A 268 5.40 -38.17 2.23
CA GLN A 268 6.51 -38.48 1.35
C GLN A 268 7.84 -38.52 2.10
N TYR A 269 8.09 -37.52 2.97
CA TYR A 269 9.32 -37.43 3.75
C TYR A 269 9.51 -38.62 4.71
N PHE A 270 8.44 -39.04 5.38
CA PHE A 270 8.46 -40.17 6.32
C PHE A 270 8.15 -41.53 5.66
N ASN A 271 7.98 -41.57 4.33
CA ASN A 271 7.56 -42.74 3.56
C ASN A 271 6.32 -43.45 4.13
N VAL A 272 5.30 -42.66 4.47
CA VAL A 272 4.00 -43.12 5.00
C VAL A 272 2.84 -42.41 4.30
N THR A 273 1.64 -42.99 4.37
CA THR A 273 0.47 -42.35 3.74
C THR A 273 0.06 -41.07 4.46
N ARG A 274 -0.57 -40.14 3.73
CA ARG A 274 -1.21 -38.92 4.27
C ARG A 274 -2.08 -39.21 5.51
N GLU A 275 -2.87 -40.27 5.44
CA GLU A 275 -3.75 -40.70 6.53
C GLU A 275 -2.95 -41.17 7.76
N ARG A 276 -1.82 -41.84 7.54
CA ARG A 276 -0.95 -42.28 8.63
C ARG A 276 -0.28 -41.09 9.32
N VAL A 277 0.18 -40.08 8.57
CA VAL A 277 0.69 -38.82 9.15
C VAL A 277 -0.39 -38.15 10.01
N ARG A 278 -1.61 -38.01 9.49
CA ARG A 278 -2.74 -37.42 10.23
C ARG A 278 -2.99 -38.14 11.56
N GLN A 279 -2.97 -39.47 11.56
CA GLN A 279 -3.15 -40.26 12.78
C GLN A 279 -2.02 -40.07 13.79
N ILE A 280 -0.76 -40.01 13.32
CA ILE A 280 0.40 -39.81 14.19
C ILE A 280 0.38 -38.39 14.78
N ALA A 281 0.14 -37.37 13.96
CA ALA A 281 0.05 -35.98 14.39
C ALA A 281 -1.06 -35.80 15.44
N LYS A 282 -2.28 -36.28 15.17
CA LYS A 282 -3.40 -36.21 16.13
C LYS A 282 -3.13 -36.95 17.44
N LYS A 283 -2.34 -38.04 17.40
CA LYS A 283 -1.90 -38.75 18.61
C LYS A 283 -0.85 -37.95 19.38
N ALA A 284 0.06 -37.27 18.69
CA ALA A 284 1.10 -36.44 19.28
C ALA A 284 0.51 -35.16 19.89
N GLU A 285 -0.34 -34.42 19.14
CA GLU A 285 -1.10 -33.25 19.61
C GLU A 285 -1.82 -33.54 20.94
N LYS A 286 -2.56 -34.66 21.01
CA LYS A 286 -3.25 -35.08 22.25
C LYS A 286 -2.30 -35.27 23.44
N LYS A 287 -1.09 -35.78 23.21
CA LYS A 287 -0.08 -35.91 24.27
C LYS A 287 0.44 -34.56 24.71
N VAL A 288 0.70 -33.66 23.76
CA VAL A 288 1.12 -32.27 24.04
C VAL A 288 0.06 -31.58 24.89
N TYR A 289 -1.20 -31.56 24.44
CA TYR A 289 -2.28 -30.93 25.20
C TYR A 289 -2.46 -31.55 26.59
N TRP A 290 -2.36 -32.87 26.72
CA TRP A 290 -2.43 -33.54 28.01
C TRP A 290 -1.28 -33.13 28.93
N TYR A 291 -0.04 -33.10 28.42
CA TYR A 291 1.13 -32.69 29.18
C TYR A 291 1.00 -31.23 29.66
N LEU A 292 0.64 -30.32 28.76
CA LEU A 292 0.41 -28.90 29.10
C LEU A 292 -0.69 -28.74 30.15
N ALA A 293 -1.79 -29.50 30.04
CA ALA A 293 -2.88 -29.46 31.02
C ALA A 293 -2.46 -30.00 32.40
N GLN A 294 -1.72 -31.11 32.46
CA GLN A 294 -1.24 -31.70 33.72
C GLN A 294 -0.33 -30.77 34.53
N HIS A 295 0.39 -29.89 33.82
CA HIS A 295 1.29 -28.90 34.42
C HIS A 295 0.72 -27.48 34.44
N TYR A 296 -0.61 -27.33 34.35
CA TYR A 296 -1.33 -26.07 34.51
C TYR A 296 -0.87 -24.95 33.57
N PHE A 297 -0.40 -25.30 32.37
CA PHE A 297 0.09 -24.36 31.36
C PHE A 297 -0.84 -23.15 31.19
N TYR A 298 -2.13 -23.40 30.98
CA TYR A 298 -3.12 -22.34 30.73
C TYR A 298 -3.29 -21.37 31.90
N ALA A 299 -3.27 -21.88 33.15
CA ALA A 299 -3.40 -21.05 34.34
C ALA A 299 -2.15 -20.17 34.54
N VAL A 300 -0.97 -20.75 34.33
CA VAL A 300 0.29 -20.01 34.41
C VAL A 300 0.38 -18.98 33.28
N SER A 301 0.02 -19.35 32.05
CA SER A 301 -0.02 -18.42 30.92
C SER A 301 -0.98 -17.25 31.16
N SER A 302 -2.17 -17.47 31.75
CA SER A 302 -3.11 -16.39 32.07
C SER A 302 -2.67 -15.47 33.21
N LEU A 303 -1.79 -15.97 34.09
CA LEU A 303 -1.22 -15.16 35.16
C LEU A 303 -0.04 -14.34 34.65
N LEU A 304 0.78 -14.91 33.77
CA LEU A 304 1.96 -14.23 33.22
C LEU A 304 1.65 -13.34 32.01
N SER A 305 0.43 -13.42 31.46
CA SER A 305 -0.03 -12.52 30.42
C SER A 305 -0.37 -11.14 30.98
N THR A 306 -0.15 -10.13 30.15
CA THR A 306 -0.44 -8.72 30.42
C THR A 306 -1.93 -8.53 30.67
N THR A 307 -2.78 -9.32 29.98
CA THR A 307 -4.23 -9.33 30.19
C THR A 307 -4.68 -10.65 30.80
N LYS A 308 -5.70 -10.63 31.66
CA LYS A 308 -6.22 -11.85 32.32
C LYS A 308 -7.14 -12.68 31.42
N THR A 309 -7.64 -12.11 30.34
CA THR A 309 -8.71 -12.66 29.49
C THR A 309 -8.20 -13.25 28.18
N PHE A 310 -7.10 -12.71 27.65
CA PHE A 310 -6.45 -13.21 26.44
C PHE A 310 -4.93 -13.10 26.52
N ILE A 311 -4.24 -13.71 25.55
CA ILE A 311 -2.82 -13.54 25.32
C ILE A 311 -2.56 -13.38 23.82
N THR A 312 -1.75 -12.41 23.43
CA THR A 312 -1.41 -12.21 22.01
C THR A 312 -0.50 -13.35 21.54
N ARG A 313 -0.48 -13.61 20.22
CA ARG A 313 0.44 -14.59 19.64
C ARG A 313 1.90 -14.32 20.00
N GLU A 314 2.31 -13.05 19.92
CA GLU A 314 3.68 -12.61 20.22
C GLU A 314 4.03 -12.81 21.70
N GLU A 315 3.14 -12.40 22.60
CA GLU A 315 3.33 -12.57 24.04
C GLU A 315 3.45 -14.06 24.42
N LEU A 316 2.59 -14.91 23.85
CA LEU A 316 2.65 -16.35 24.09
C LEU A 316 3.95 -16.96 23.55
N LEU A 317 4.44 -16.52 22.39
CA LEU A 317 5.72 -16.95 21.84
C LEU A 317 6.89 -16.53 22.74
N ASN A 318 6.85 -15.32 23.29
CA ASN A 318 7.85 -14.83 24.24
C ASN A 318 7.86 -15.68 25.53
N LEU A 319 6.70 -16.11 26.03
CA LEU A 319 6.61 -17.00 27.18
C LEU A 319 7.15 -18.42 26.89
N LEU A 320 6.91 -18.95 25.68
CA LEU A 320 7.38 -20.26 25.25
C LEU A 320 8.86 -20.27 24.83
N GLY A 321 9.40 -19.14 24.41
CA GLY A 321 10.71 -19.00 23.78
C GLY A 321 10.63 -19.10 22.25
N SER A 322 11.42 -18.27 21.55
CA SER A 322 11.36 -18.07 20.09
C SER A 322 11.55 -19.33 19.25
N GLY A 323 12.25 -20.35 19.76
CA GLY A 323 12.43 -21.64 19.08
C GLY A 323 11.19 -22.54 19.05
N ASN A 324 10.10 -22.16 19.73
CA ASN A 324 8.93 -23.01 19.96
C ASN A 324 7.69 -22.57 19.18
N GLU A 325 7.86 -21.85 18.06
CA GLU A 325 6.76 -21.35 17.22
C GLU A 325 5.81 -22.47 16.74
N TYR A 326 6.32 -23.68 16.51
CA TYR A 326 5.48 -24.83 16.14
C TYR A 326 4.39 -25.15 17.20
N LEU A 327 4.64 -24.87 18.49
CA LEU A 327 3.65 -25.06 19.56
C LEU A 327 2.52 -24.04 19.48
N ILE A 328 2.80 -22.80 19.06
CA ILE A 328 1.77 -21.78 18.83
C ILE A 328 0.77 -22.28 17.79
N GLU A 329 1.27 -22.78 16.66
CA GLU A 329 0.42 -23.27 15.58
C GLU A 329 -0.39 -24.52 16.01
N ILE A 330 0.18 -25.39 16.86
CA ILE A 330 -0.58 -26.50 17.48
C ILE A 330 -1.69 -25.97 18.40
N LEU A 331 -1.44 -24.89 19.15
CA LEU A 331 -2.44 -24.33 20.07
C LEU A 331 -3.61 -23.64 19.34
N LYS A 332 -3.43 -23.21 18.08
CA LYS A 332 -4.49 -22.62 17.25
C LYS A 332 -5.62 -23.59 16.91
N ASP A 333 -5.30 -24.89 16.78
CA ASP A 333 -6.28 -25.96 16.49
C ASP A 333 -7.32 -26.15 17.62
N GLY A 334 -7.18 -25.40 18.72
CA GLY A 334 -8.16 -25.26 19.78
C GLY A 334 -7.98 -26.30 20.88
N THR A 335 -7.90 -25.81 22.11
CA THR A 335 -8.00 -26.66 23.30
C THR A 335 -9.22 -26.21 24.08
N GLY A 336 -9.86 -27.10 24.85
CA GLY A 336 -10.97 -26.68 25.71
C GLY A 336 -10.60 -25.59 26.74
N SER A 337 -9.32 -25.18 26.79
CA SER A 337 -8.76 -24.14 27.65
C SER A 337 -8.42 -22.83 26.91
N LEU A 338 -8.10 -22.86 25.61
CA LEU A 338 -7.73 -21.71 24.77
C LEU A 338 -8.52 -21.70 23.46
N THR A 339 -9.09 -20.55 23.12
CA THR A 339 -9.75 -20.32 21.82
C THR A 339 -8.97 -19.27 21.04
N TYR A 340 -8.40 -19.66 19.91
CA TYR A 340 -7.72 -18.74 19.00
C TYR A 340 -8.72 -18.05 18.08
N THR A 341 -8.52 -16.76 17.81
CA THR A 341 -9.22 -16.05 16.74
C THR A 341 -8.22 -15.45 15.76
N GLU A 342 -8.42 -15.74 14.48
CA GLU A 342 -7.60 -15.18 13.40
C GLU A 342 -7.79 -13.67 13.27
N MET A 343 -8.99 -13.15 13.57
CA MET A 343 -9.35 -11.76 13.30
C MET A 343 -8.57 -10.75 14.18
N LEU A 344 -8.04 -11.19 15.32
CA LEU A 344 -7.25 -10.38 16.26
C LEU A 344 -5.85 -10.96 16.51
N ASP A 345 -5.55 -12.15 15.98
CA ASP A 345 -4.33 -12.93 16.29
C ASP A 345 -4.07 -13.13 17.79
N VAL A 346 -5.13 -13.42 18.54
CA VAL A 346 -5.08 -13.63 20.01
C VAL A 346 -5.66 -14.99 20.42
N PHE A 347 -5.21 -15.47 21.58
CA PHE A 347 -5.75 -16.64 22.25
C PHE A 347 -6.55 -16.20 23.48
N PHE A 348 -7.85 -16.47 23.49
CA PHE A 348 -8.70 -16.23 24.65
C PHE A 348 -8.68 -17.40 25.62
N PHE A 349 -8.61 -17.10 26.91
CA PHE A 349 -8.73 -18.12 27.95
C PHE A 349 -10.20 -18.47 28.20
N THR A 350 -10.59 -19.73 28.01
CA THR A 350 -11.99 -20.24 28.10
C THR A 350 -12.71 -20.10 29.45
N HIS A 351 -12.04 -19.63 30.50
CA HIS A 351 -12.74 -19.23 31.74
C HIS A 351 -13.37 -17.84 31.61
N ALA A 352 -12.96 -17.04 30.62
CA ALA A 352 -13.71 -15.90 30.13
C ALA A 352 -14.99 -16.41 29.42
N LYS A 353 -16.09 -15.68 29.54
CA LYS A 353 -17.44 -16.02 29.03
C LYS A 353 -17.40 -16.52 27.57
N LYS A 354 -18.48 -17.19 27.11
CA LYS A 354 -18.70 -17.41 25.67
C LYS A 354 -18.52 -16.08 24.94
N ILE A 355 -17.48 -16.00 24.11
CA ILE A 355 -17.13 -14.82 23.35
C ILE A 355 -18.10 -14.77 22.18
N ASN A 356 -18.88 -13.70 22.07
CA ASN A 356 -19.82 -13.52 20.98
C ASN A 356 -19.20 -12.67 19.87
N PHE A 357 -18.63 -13.33 18.86
CA PHE A 357 -18.04 -12.64 17.72
C PHE A 357 -19.09 -11.97 16.81
N GLU A 358 -20.38 -12.31 16.93
CA GLU A 358 -21.45 -11.69 16.14
C GLU A 358 -21.52 -10.17 16.33
N ALA A 359 -21.20 -9.67 17.52
CA ALA A 359 -21.20 -8.23 17.80
C ALA A 359 -20.15 -7.45 16.97
N ILE A 360 -18.99 -8.08 16.68
CA ILE A 360 -18.01 -7.49 15.77
C ILE A 360 -18.54 -7.52 14.34
N ASP A 361 -19.07 -8.66 13.90
CA ASP A 361 -19.56 -8.80 12.53
C ASP A 361 -20.67 -7.78 12.22
N GLU A 362 -21.61 -7.57 13.16
CA GLU A 362 -22.66 -6.55 13.08
C GLU A 362 -22.08 -5.13 13.02
N PHE A 363 -21.18 -4.77 13.94
CA PHE A 363 -20.57 -3.45 13.96
C PHE A 363 -19.78 -3.15 12.67
N ILE A 364 -18.99 -4.11 12.20
CA ILE A 364 -18.20 -3.98 10.97
C ILE A 364 -19.08 -3.90 9.72
N ALA A 365 -20.27 -4.52 9.74
CA ALA A 365 -21.25 -4.40 8.66
C ALA A 365 -21.81 -2.98 8.57
N ASP A 366 -21.99 -2.30 9.70
CA ASP A 366 -22.51 -0.93 9.78
C ASP A 366 -21.46 0.15 9.46
N LEU A 367 -20.17 -0.18 9.46
CA LEU A 367 -19.12 0.77 9.11
C LEU A 367 -19.22 1.23 7.64
N PRO A 368 -19.07 2.54 7.37
CA PRO A 368 -19.02 3.07 6.02
C PRO A 368 -17.87 2.47 5.20
N ALA A 369 -18.01 2.47 3.88
CA ALA A 369 -16.96 1.98 2.98
C ALA A 369 -15.64 2.77 3.10
N VAL A 370 -15.73 4.05 3.47
CA VAL A 370 -14.61 4.94 3.80
C VAL A 370 -15.02 5.77 5.02
N PHE A 371 -14.20 5.81 6.07
CA PHE A 371 -14.51 6.56 7.30
C PHE A 371 -13.27 7.13 7.97
N TYR A 372 -13.47 8.17 8.79
CA TYR A 372 -12.42 8.80 9.59
C TYR A 372 -12.26 8.04 10.91
N PHE A 373 -11.05 7.56 11.21
CA PHE A 373 -10.83 6.58 12.28
C PHE A 373 -11.30 7.09 13.65
N SER A 374 -11.00 8.34 14.00
CA SER A 374 -11.34 8.89 15.32
C SER A 374 -12.84 9.06 15.57
N GLU A 375 -13.68 8.99 14.53
CA GLU A 375 -15.15 8.99 14.70
C GLU A 375 -15.67 7.65 15.23
N PHE A 376 -14.96 6.56 14.96
CA PHE A 376 -15.38 5.19 15.28
C PHE A 376 -14.45 4.50 16.28
N GLU A 377 -13.33 5.13 16.66
CA GLU A 377 -12.32 4.60 17.58
C GLU A 377 -12.96 4.15 18.90
N SER A 378 -13.68 5.03 19.60
CA SER A 378 -14.32 4.68 20.88
C SER A 378 -15.36 3.57 20.76
N SER A 379 -16.11 3.52 19.65
CA SER A 379 -17.08 2.43 19.44
C SER A 379 -16.40 1.09 19.14
N LEU A 380 -15.28 1.10 18.42
CA LEU A 380 -14.45 -0.10 18.22
C LEU A 380 -13.87 -0.59 19.55
N GLU A 381 -13.41 0.33 20.40
CA GLU A 381 -12.93 0.03 21.75
C GLU A 381 -14.04 -0.63 22.59
N GLU A 382 -15.24 -0.04 22.63
CA GLU A 382 -16.40 -0.56 23.36
C GLU A 382 -16.81 -1.98 22.89
N VAL A 383 -16.77 -2.23 21.58
CA VAL A 383 -17.07 -3.57 21.02
C VAL A 383 -16.03 -4.60 21.47
N LEU A 384 -14.74 -4.25 21.44
CA LEU A 384 -13.66 -5.14 21.90
C LEU A 384 -13.72 -5.37 23.42
N GLU A 385 -14.04 -4.34 24.20
CA GLU A 385 -14.26 -4.43 25.65
C GLU A 385 -15.40 -5.39 25.99
N SER A 386 -16.47 -5.42 25.18
CA SER A 386 -17.59 -6.36 25.36
C SER A 386 -17.16 -7.83 25.23
N LEU A 387 -16.06 -8.11 24.52
CA LEU A 387 -15.44 -9.43 24.37
C LEU A 387 -14.43 -9.75 25.46
N GLY A 388 -14.20 -8.82 26.39
CA GLY A 388 -13.25 -8.94 27.48
C GLY A 388 -11.84 -8.46 27.14
N ILE A 389 -11.65 -7.70 26.06
CA ILE A 389 -10.38 -7.05 25.73
C ILE A 389 -10.40 -5.67 26.37
N GLN A 390 -9.73 -5.51 27.51
CA GLN A 390 -9.60 -4.21 28.16
C GLN A 390 -8.44 -3.45 27.53
N GLU A 391 -8.63 -2.14 27.30
CA GLU A 391 -7.61 -1.24 26.72
C GLU A 391 -7.02 -1.79 25.41
N PRO A 392 -7.85 -2.04 24.37
CA PRO A 392 -7.35 -2.52 23.08
C PRO A 392 -6.36 -1.53 22.48
N ASP A 393 -5.24 -2.04 21.98
CA ASP A 393 -4.21 -1.20 21.36
C ASP A 393 -4.50 -0.94 19.87
N LEU A 394 -3.89 0.12 19.34
CA LEU A 394 -4.05 0.50 17.93
C LEU A 394 -3.63 -0.62 16.95
N PRO A 395 -2.54 -1.39 17.17
CA PRO A 395 -2.22 -2.56 16.36
C PRO A 395 -3.35 -3.59 16.29
N MET A 396 -4.02 -3.90 17.40
CA MET A 396 -5.13 -4.84 17.44
C MET A 396 -6.33 -4.36 16.64
N ILE A 397 -6.72 -3.09 16.81
CA ILE A 397 -7.80 -2.48 16.03
C ILE A 397 -7.45 -2.47 14.54
N THR A 398 -6.19 -2.18 14.20
CA THR A 398 -5.70 -2.21 12.82
C THR A 398 -5.79 -3.61 12.23
N ALA A 399 -5.37 -4.65 12.97
CA ALA A 399 -5.44 -6.04 12.53
C ALA A 399 -6.89 -6.49 12.29
N LEU A 400 -7.80 -6.10 13.18
CA LEU A 400 -9.24 -6.35 13.03
C LEU A 400 -9.77 -5.77 11.73
N LEU A 401 -9.53 -4.47 11.49
CA LEU A 401 -10.01 -3.79 10.29
C LEU A 401 -9.40 -4.41 9.01
N GLN A 402 -8.11 -4.79 9.05
CA GLN A 402 -7.46 -5.48 7.93
C GLN A 402 -8.05 -6.87 7.65
N TYR A 403 -8.40 -7.63 8.69
CA TYR A 403 -9.07 -8.93 8.54
C TYR A 403 -10.39 -8.79 7.78
N PHE A 404 -11.17 -7.74 8.06
CA PHE A 404 -12.41 -7.42 7.34
C PHE A 404 -12.20 -6.65 6.02
N GLY A 405 -10.96 -6.55 5.53
CA GLY A 405 -10.63 -6.02 4.21
C GLY A 405 -10.48 -4.50 4.13
N PHE A 406 -10.40 -3.79 5.26
CA PHE A 406 -10.09 -2.37 5.27
C PHE A 406 -8.59 -2.11 5.14
N LYS A 407 -8.25 -1.02 4.45
CA LYS A 407 -6.89 -0.50 4.31
C LYS A 407 -6.78 0.85 4.99
N SER A 408 -5.67 1.07 5.68
CA SER A 408 -5.35 2.36 6.27
C SER A 408 -4.82 3.33 5.22
N TYR A 409 -5.35 4.55 5.26
CA TYR A 409 -4.93 5.72 4.50
C TYR A 409 -4.75 6.86 5.50
N GLY A 410 -3.63 6.85 6.24
CA GLY A 410 -3.38 7.82 7.31
C GLY A 410 -4.43 7.72 8.40
N GLN A 411 -5.26 8.75 8.54
CA GLN A 411 -6.34 8.83 9.53
C GLN A 411 -7.67 8.23 9.05
N PHE A 412 -7.73 7.72 7.81
CA PHE A 412 -8.92 7.11 7.24
C PHE A 412 -8.73 5.60 7.03
N TYR A 413 -9.83 4.86 7.07
CA TYR A 413 -9.89 3.47 6.65
C TYR A 413 -10.85 3.31 5.47
N SER A 414 -10.52 2.41 4.54
CA SER A 414 -11.34 2.15 3.36
C SER A 414 -11.36 0.68 2.96
N ARG A 415 -12.55 0.15 2.66
CA ARG A 415 -12.76 -1.22 2.15
C ARG A 415 -12.46 -1.34 0.63
N LYS A 416 -12.33 -0.20 -0.06
CA LYS A 416 -11.93 -0.10 -1.47
C LYS A 416 -10.57 0.60 -1.61
N ASN A 417 -9.90 0.43 -2.75
CA ASN A 417 -8.77 1.29 -3.07
C ASN A 417 -9.28 2.70 -3.34
N LEU A 418 -8.74 3.71 -2.64
CA LEU A 418 -9.10 5.10 -2.88
C LEU A 418 -8.60 5.53 -4.26
N THR A 419 -9.52 5.99 -5.11
CA THR A 419 -9.17 6.69 -6.34
C THR A 419 -8.73 8.11 -6.02
N VAL A 420 -8.05 8.77 -6.96
CA VAL A 420 -7.72 10.21 -6.80
C VAL A 420 -8.99 11.04 -6.57
N LEU A 421 -10.13 10.66 -7.16
CA LEU A 421 -11.39 11.38 -6.94
C LEU A 421 -11.88 11.21 -5.50
N ASP A 422 -11.84 9.99 -4.96
CA ASP A 422 -12.22 9.73 -3.55
C ASP A 422 -11.33 10.55 -2.61
N VAL A 423 -10.01 10.58 -2.86
CA VAL A 423 -9.07 11.38 -2.07
C VAL A 423 -9.43 12.87 -2.13
N LEU A 424 -9.73 13.40 -3.32
CA LEU A 424 -10.12 14.80 -3.46
C LEU A 424 -11.43 15.09 -2.73
N GLU A 425 -12.44 14.24 -2.83
CA GLU A 425 -13.72 14.41 -2.12
C GLU A 425 -13.54 14.41 -0.60
N ILE A 426 -12.70 13.51 -0.05
CA ILE A 426 -12.36 13.50 1.38
C ILE A 426 -11.69 14.83 1.79
N LEU A 427 -10.74 15.30 0.98
CA LEU A 427 -10.02 16.55 1.27
C LEU A 427 -10.94 17.77 1.25
N PHE A 428 -11.80 17.87 0.23
CA PHE A 428 -12.73 18.97 0.07
C PHE A 428 -13.83 18.97 1.13
N SER A 429 -14.34 17.80 1.53
CA SER A 429 -15.38 17.70 2.56
C SER A 429 -14.88 17.94 3.99
N ASN A 430 -13.67 17.48 4.34
CA ASN A 430 -13.21 17.46 5.74
C ASN A 430 -12.20 18.58 6.08
N PHE A 431 -11.42 19.05 5.11
CA PHE A 431 -10.27 19.92 5.40
C PHE A 431 -10.30 21.27 4.69
N LEU A 432 -11.20 21.47 3.72
CA LEU A 432 -11.31 22.72 2.96
C LEU A 432 -12.66 23.39 3.22
N THR A 433 -12.62 24.50 3.97
CA THR A 433 -13.82 25.32 4.28
C THR A 433 -14.02 26.49 3.32
N LYS A 434 -13.05 26.76 2.44
CA LYS A 434 -13.08 27.85 1.45
C LYS A 434 -12.76 27.32 0.06
N PRO A 435 -13.24 28.00 -1.01
CA PRO A 435 -12.87 27.64 -2.37
C PRO A 435 -11.36 27.66 -2.55
N LEU A 436 -10.84 26.61 -3.19
CA LEU A 436 -9.41 26.44 -3.44
C LEU A 436 -9.13 26.54 -4.94
N ARG A 437 -8.22 27.44 -5.31
CA ARG A 437 -7.68 27.52 -6.67
C ARG A 437 -6.65 26.42 -6.90
N ILE A 438 -6.76 25.73 -8.02
CA ILE A 438 -5.90 24.63 -8.43
C ILE A 438 -4.86 25.16 -9.42
N ASP A 439 -3.91 25.91 -8.86
CA ASP A 439 -2.65 26.31 -9.49
C ASP A 439 -1.48 25.57 -8.82
N GLU A 440 -0.23 25.99 -9.06
CA GLU A 440 0.95 25.33 -8.48
C GLU A 440 0.91 25.35 -6.94
N GLU A 441 0.50 26.46 -6.32
CA GLU A 441 0.39 26.58 -4.87
C GLU A 441 -0.76 25.74 -4.31
N GLY A 442 -1.94 25.79 -4.95
CA GLY A 442 -3.08 24.98 -4.56
C GLY A 442 -2.84 23.48 -4.70
N PHE A 443 -2.11 23.05 -5.74
CA PHE A 443 -1.69 21.67 -5.90
C PHE A 443 -0.74 21.25 -4.78
N VAL A 444 0.25 22.08 -4.43
CA VAL A 444 1.15 21.81 -3.30
C VAL A 444 0.37 21.73 -1.99
N HIS A 445 -0.64 22.59 -1.81
CA HIS A 445 -1.51 22.56 -0.63
C HIS A 445 -2.32 21.26 -0.54
N LEU A 446 -2.98 20.85 -1.63
CA LEU A 446 -3.68 19.56 -1.69
C LEU A 446 -2.74 18.39 -1.46
N GLN A 447 -1.54 18.42 -2.05
CA GLN A 447 -0.53 17.39 -1.87
C GLN A 447 -0.05 17.31 -0.42
N HIS A 448 0.06 18.46 0.27
CA HIS A 448 0.37 18.50 1.69
C HIS A 448 -0.75 17.89 2.53
N LEU A 449 -2.01 18.25 2.28
CA LEU A 449 -3.16 17.70 3.00
C LEU A 449 -3.30 16.18 2.76
N ALA A 450 -3.18 15.73 1.51
CA ALA A 450 -3.24 14.31 1.14
C ALA A 450 -2.15 13.50 1.86
N ASN A 451 -0.92 14.03 1.92
CA ASN A 451 0.17 13.36 2.61
C ASN A 451 -0.04 13.34 4.13
N LYS A 452 -0.44 14.49 4.70
CA LYS A 452 -0.61 14.66 6.15
C LYS A 452 -1.73 13.79 6.72
N TYR A 453 -2.89 13.76 6.05
CA TYR A 453 -4.09 13.13 6.58
C TYR A 453 -4.37 11.74 6.01
N LEU A 454 -3.93 11.47 4.77
CA LEU A 454 -4.22 10.21 4.07
C LEU A 454 -2.98 9.36 3.76
N ASN A 455 -1.77 9.86 4.07
CA ASN A 455 -0.50 9.27 3.62
C ASN A 455 -0.49 8.98 2.10
N TYR A 456 -1.09 9.89 1.33
CA TYR A 456 -1.33 9.72 -0.10
C TYR A 456 -0.57 10.76 -0.95
N ARG A 457 -0.03 10.31 -2.08
CA ARG A 457 0.64 11.17 -3.06
C ARG A 457 -0.05 11.16 -4.41
N PHE A 458 -0.31 12.35 -4.96
CA PHE A 458 -0.85 12.49 -6.31
C PHE A 458 0.26 12.30 -7.34
N ASP A 459 0.24 11.17 -8.03
CA ASP A 459 1.12 10.88 -9.17
C ASP A 459 0.51 11.34 -10.50
N CYS A 460 -0.02 12.56 -10.52
CA CYS A 460 -0.66 13.11 -11.72
C CYS A 460 -0.33 14.58 -11.92
N SER A 461 -0.45 15.05 -13.17
CA SER A 461 -0.24 16.45 -13.49
C SER A 461 -1.38 17.32 -12.95
N LEU A 462 -1.09 18.60 -12.77
CA LEU A 462 -2.07 19.63 -12.40
C LEU A 462 -3.32 19.60 -13.30
N ARG A 463 -3.12 19.38 -14.61
CA ARG A 463 -4.21 19.23 -15.59
C ARG A 463 -5.06 17.98 -15.36
N ALA A 464 -4.42 16.87 -15.00
CA ALA A 464 -5.14 15.63 -14.70
C ALA A 464 -5.96 15.76 -13.41
N LEU A 465 -5.45 16.51 -12.42
CA LEU A 465 -6.16 16.77 -11.17
C LEU A 465 -7.37 17.71 -11.39
N ASP A 466 -7.20 18.81 -12.13
CA ASP A 466 -8.30 19.71 -12.54
C ASP A 466 -9.39 18.96 -13.31
N ALA A 467 -9.01 18.07 -14.23
CA ALA A 467 -9.97 17.24 -14.95
C ALA A 467 -10.78 16.32 -14.03
N ARG A 468 -10.14 15.69 -13.03
CA ARG A 468 -10.81 14.81 -12.07
C ARG A 468 -11.80 15.55 -11.18
N LEU A 469 -11.45 16.74 -10.70
CA LEU A 469 -12.35 17.59 -9.92
C LEU A 469 -13.64 17.91 -10.68
N ARG A 470 -13.55 18.16 -11.99
CA ARG A 470 -14.73 18.43 -12.85
C ARG A 470 -15.66 17.24 -13.06
N TYR A 471 -15.23 16.03 -12.73
CA TYR A 471 -16.07 14.82 -12.79
C TYR A 471 -16.80 14.54 -11.47
N SER A 472 -16.42 15.18 -10.36
CA SER A 472 -17.17 15.05 -9.10
C SER A 472 -18.55 15.69 -9.24
N ASN A 473 -19.56 15.07 -8.64
CA ASN A 473 -20.85 15.69 -8.41
C ASN A 473 -20.87 16.51 -7.11
N LYS A 474 -19.96 16.26 -6.16
CA LYS A 474 -19.92 16.94 -4.86
C LYS A 474 -18.92 18.09 -4.78
N ILE A 475 -18.12 18.29 -5.83
CA ILE A 475 -17.17 19.40 -5.94
C ILE A 475 -17.55 20.25 -7.14
N ILE A 476 -17.85 21.52 -6.91
CA ILE A 476 -18.27 22.45 -7.96
C ILE A 476 -17.21 23.50 -8.26
N LEU A 477 -17.27 24.06 -9.46
CA LEU A 477 -16.38 25.13 -9.91
C LEU A 477 -17.00 26.48 -9.52
N THR A 478 -16.29 27.26 -8.71
CA THR A 478 -16.75 28.59 -8.28
C THR A 478 -16.10 29.72 -9.07
N ASP A 479 -14.92 29.50 -9.64
CA ASP A 479 -14.23 30.44 -10.52
C ASP A 479 -13.19 29.69 -11.39
N SER A 480 -12.43 30.39 -12.24
CA SER A 480 -11.40 29.80 -13.10
C SER A 480 -10.44 28.92 -12.30
N SER A 481 -10.51 27.60 -12.52
CA SER A 481 -9.76 26.57 -11.78
C SER A 481 -9.90 26.66 -10.26
N THR A 482 -11.02 27.20 -9.75
CA THR A 482 -11.29 27.31 -8.32
C THR A 482 -12.49 26.45 -7.98
N PHE A 483 -12.32 25.57 -6.98
CA PHE A 483 -13.28 24.52 -6.66
C PHE A 483 -13.68 24.60 -5.18
N MET A 484 -14.88 24.12 -4.85
CA MET A 484 -15.32 23.96 -3.45
C MET A 484 -16.20 22.72 -3.27
N TRP A 485 -16.26 22.22 -2.05
CA TRP A 485 -17.26 21.23 -1.65
C TRP A 485 -18.66 21.84 -1.75
N PHE A 486 -19.59 21.10 -2.35
CA PHE A 486 -20.98 21.50 -2.47
C PHE A 486 -21.87 20.52 -1.72
N ASP A 487 -22.59 21.05 -0.75
CA ASP A 487 -23.55 20.31 0.04
C ASP A 487 -24.98 20.63 -0.44
N ASP A 488 -25.53 19.71 -1.23
CA ASP A 488 -26.86 19.80 -1.83
C ASP A 488 -27.98 19.97 -0.78
N GLU A 489 -27.88 19.27 0.36
CA GLU A 489 -28.92 19.27 1.40
C GLU A 489 -29.11 20.67 2.04
N SER A 490 -28.07 21.50 1.95
CA SER A 490 -28.04 22.84 2.56
C SER A 490 -28.48 23.97 1.60
N PHE A 491 -28.62 23.70 0.30
CA PHE A 491 -28.75 24.76 -0.70
C PHE A 491 -30.21 25.22 -0.91
N ASN A 492 -30.38 26.51 -1.26
CA ASN A 492 -31.68 27.15 -1.39
C ASN A 492 -32.43 26.76 -2.68
N GLN A 493 -33.26 25.71 -2.59
CA GLN A 493 -34.15 25.21 -3.66
C GLN A 493 -35.13 26.27 -4.21
N SER A 494 -35.50 27.30 -3.43
CA SER A 494 -36.38 28.38 -3.90
C SER A 494 -35.71 29.21 -4.99
N LEU A 495 -34.41 29.49 -4.86
CA LEU A 495 -33.67 30.24 -5.86
C LEU A 495 -33.56 29.45 -7.17
N VAL A 496 -33.30 28.14 -7.08
CA VAL A 496 -33.23 27.25 -8.24
C VAL A 496 -34.54 27.28 -9.04
N SER A 497 -35.68 27.20 -8.34
CA SER A 497 -37.01 27.25 -8.95
C SER A 497 -37.30 28.59 -9.64
N GLU A 498 -36.87 29.71 -9.04
CA GLU A 498 -36.98 31.04 -9.64
C GLU A 498 -36.13 31.17 -10.92
N ILE A 499 -34.89 30.64 -10.90
CA ILE A 499 -34.01 30.63 -12.07
C ILE A 499 -34.60 29.76 -13.19
N GLY A 500 -35.12 28.57 -12.86
CA GLY A 500 -35.80 27.70 -13.83
C GLY A 500 -37.01 28.37 -14.48
N SER A 501 -37.83 29.08 -13.68
CA SER A 501 -38.98 29.85 -14.19
C SER A 501 -38.54 30.97 -15.14
N TYR A 502 -37.48 31.70 -14.78
CA TYR A 502 -36.90 32.74 -15.62
C TYR A 502 -36.39 32.18 -16.95
N LEU A 503 -35.62 31.08 -16.91
CA LEU A 503 -35.11 30.41 -18.11
C LEU A 503 -36.24 29.94 -19.02
N SER A 504 -37.26 29.28 -18.48
CA SER A 504 -38.44 28.82 -19.23
C SER A 504 -39.15 29.98 -19.96
N GLU A 505 -39.29 31.14 -19.32
CA GLU A 505 -39.88 32.31 -19.96
C GLU A 505 -39.00 32.88 -21.08
N ARG A 506 -37.68 32.92 -20.87
CA ARG A 506 -36.73 33.40 -21.88
C ARG A 506 -36.69 32.49 -23.11
N PHE A 507 -36.73 31.18 -22.92
CA PHE A 507 -36.75 30.21 -24.02
C PHE A 507 -38.00 30.26 -24.90
N LYS A 508 -39.06 30.98 -24.50
CA LYS A 508 -40.21 31.27 -25.40
C LYS A 508 -39.83 32.18 -26.58
N ASN A 509 -38.76 32.98 -26.43
CA ASN A 509 -38.38 34.02 -27.39
C ASN A 509 -36.96 33.88 -27.93
N THR A 510 -36.13 32.97 -27.38
CA THR A 510 -34.72 32.81 -27.74
C THR A 510 -34.30 31.35 -27.61
N ASP A 511 -33.51 30.83 -28.54
CA ASP A 511 -33.03 29.43 -28.50
C ASP A 511 -31.84 29.21 -27.56
N VAL A 512 -31.19 30.29 -27.11
CA VAL A 512 -29.97 30.26 -26.29
C VAL A 512 -29.99 31.39 -25.28
N VAL A 513 -29.73 31.07 -24.00
CA VAL A 513 -29.55 32.06 -22.93
C VAL A 513 -28.12 32.00 -22.41
N ASN A 514 -27.44 33.14 -22.27
CA ASN A 514 -26.11 33.19 -21.67
C ASN A 514 -26.21 33.34 -20.15
N ILE A 515 -25.35 32.64 -19.40
CA ILE A 515 -25.35 32.70 -17.93
C ILE A 515 -25.16 34.12 -17.39
N GLU A 516 -24.43 34.99 -18.10
CA GLU A 516 -24.17 36.38 -17.70
C GLU A 516 -25.49 37.15 -17.50
N GLU A 517 -26.47 36.88 -18.36
CA GLU A 517 -27.79 37.49 -18.29
C GLU A 517 -28.52 37.06 -17.00
N VAL A 518 -28.52 35.76 -16.72
CA VAL A 518 -29.13 35.18 -15.53
C VAL A 518 -28.45 35.70 -14.26
N PHE A 519 -27.11 35.72 -14.25
CA PHE A 519 -26.31 36.23 -13.14
C PHE A 519 -26.62 37.70 -12.85
N THR A 520 -26.71 38.53 -13.90
CA THR A 520 -27.05 39.95 -13.75
C THR A 520 -28.46 40.15 -13.21
N HIS A 521 -29.43 39.33 -13.65
CA HIS A 521 -30.81 39.40 -13.19
C HIS A 521 -30.95 39.06 -11.70
N PHE A 522 -30.27 38.01 -11.25
CA PHE A 522 -30.37 37.50 -9.87
C PHE A 522 -29.27 38.02 -8.92
N LYS A 523 -28.40 38.92 -9.37
CA LYS A 523 -27.16 39.34 -8.69
C LYS A 523 -27.29 39.53 -7.18
N LYS A 524 -28.27 40.30 -6.71
CA LYS A 524 -28.46 40.60 -5.29
C LYS A 524 -28.76 39.35 -4.45
N LYS A 525 -29.63 38.46 -4.95
CA LYS A 525 -29.97 37.19 -4.28
C LYS A 525 -28.80 36.21 -4.30
N LEU A 526 -27.99 36.24 -5.36
CA LEU A 526 -26.80 35.42 -5.51
C LEU A 526 -25.71 35.82 -4.51
N GLU A 527 -25.46 37.12 -4.36
CA GLU A 527 -24.51 37.68 -3.38
C GLU A 527 -24.89 37.34 -1.93
N GLU A 528 -26.18 37.39 -1.59
CA GLU A 528 -26.71 37.01 -0.26
C GLU A 528 -26.45 35.52 0.08
N LEU A 529 -26.25 34.67 -0.93
CA LEU A 529 -25.98 33.24 -0.80
C LEU A 529 -24.50 32.88 -1.05
N GLY A 530 -23.61 33.87 -1.16
CA GLY A 530 -22.18 33.63 -1.41
C GLY A 530 -21.84 33.15 -2.83
N ILE A 531 -22.75 33.35 -3.79
CA ILE A 531 -22.52 33.03 -5.21
C ILE A 531 -21.93 34.26 -5.90
N GLU A 532 -20.61 34.37 -5.85
CA GLU A 532 -19.90 35.58 -6.28
C GLU A 532 -19.60 35.65 -7.78
N THR A 533 -19.67 34.52 -8.50
CA THR A 533 -19.31 34.48 -9.92
C THR A 533 -20.37 33.77 -10.77
N LYS A 534 -20.36 34.13 -12.06
CA LYS A 534 -21.17 33.45 -13.08
C LYS A 534 -20.79 31.98 -13.28
N LEU A 535 -19.54 31.60 -13.03
CA LEU A 535 -19.10 30.20 -13.11
C LEU A 535 -19.69 29.38 -11.96
N HIS A 536 -19.77 29.99 -10.77
CA HIS A 536 -20.43 29.39 -9.63
C HIS A 536 -21.92 29.16 -9.93
N LEU A 537 -22.63 30.18 -10.41
CA LEU A 537 -24.03 30.04 -10.83
C LEU A 537 -24.21 28.98 -11.93
N TYR A 538 -23.30 28.95 -12.90
CA TYR A 538 -23.31 27.98 -13.98
C TYR A 538 -23.21 26.53 -13.47
N SER A 539 -22.33 26.30 -12.49
CA SER A 539 -22.20 25.00 -11.83
C SER A 539 -23.45 24.60 -11.05
N ILE A 540 -24.14 25.55 -10.41
CA ILE A 540 -25.40 25.30 -9.68
C ILE A 540 -26.52 24.94 -10.65
N ILE A 541 -26.69 25.67 -11.75
CA ILE A 541 -27.70 25.35 -12.78
C ILE A 541 -27.43 23.97 -13.38
N LYS A 542 -26.15 23.64 -13.62
CA LYS A 542 -25.75 22.30 -14.07
C LYS A 542 -26.10 21.22 -13.06
N TYR A 543 -26.05 21.52 -11.77
CA TYR A 543 -26.31 20.54 -10.74
C TYR A 543 -27.80 20.23 -10.59
N TYR A 544 -28.66 21.26 -10.64
CA TYR A 544 -30.09 21.10 -10.37
C TYR A 544 -31.01 21.02 -11.59
N LEU A 545 -30.59 21.57 -12.72
CA LEU A 545 -31.47 21.79 -13.88
C LEU A 545 -30.92 21.14 -15.15
N ASP A 546 -30.05 20.13 -15.03
CA ASP A 546 -29.48 19.40 -16.19
C ASP A 546 -30.49 18.48 -16.88
N GLU A 547 -31.59 18.11 -16.22
CA GLU A 547 -32.73 17.43 -16.83
C GLU A 547 -33.55 18.38 -17.73
N GLU A 548 -33.76 19.63 -17.29
CA GLU A 548 -34.59 20.63 -17.98
C GLU A 548 -33.84 21.43 -19.05
N TYR A 549 -32.52 21.60 -18.88
CA TYR A 549 -31.69 22.40 -19.77
C TYR A 549 -30.37 21.73 -20.09
N THR A 550 -29.99 21.75 -21.36
CA THR A 550 -28.65 21.35 -21.79
C THR A 550 -27.70 22.54 -21.69
N ILE A 551 -26.55 22.32 -21.08
CA ILE A 551 -25.56 23.37 -20.85
C ILE A 551 -24.36 23.17 -21.79
N GLY A 552 -23.93 24.25 -22.46
CA GLY A 552 -22.83 24.21 -23.44
C GLY A 552 -21.50 23.75 -22.86
N LYS A 553 -20.70 22.98 -23.60
CA LYS A 553 -19.33 22.62 -23.17
C LYS A 553 -18.35 23.74 -23.56
N GLY A 554 -17.68 24.36 -22.58
CA GLY A 554 -16.58 25.32 -22.78
C GLY A 554 -16.89 26.79 -22.42
N ASN A 555 -16.06 27.72 -22.89
CA ASN A 555 -16.02 29.15 -22.49
C ASN A 555 -17.27 30.00 -22.86
N THR A 556 -18.30 29.40 -23.46
CA THR A 556 -19.48 30.16 -23.91
C THR A 556 -20.51 30.37 -22.81
N LEU A 557 -20.55 29.48 -21.81
CA LEU A 557 -21.49 29.54 -20.68
C LEU A 557 -22.96 29.73 -21.10
N ASN A 558 -23.35 29.04 -22.17
CA ASN A 558 -24.70 29.10 -22.73
C ASN A 558 -25.57 27.95 -22.20
N ILE A 559 -26.86 28.22 -22.07
CA ILE A 559 -27.93 27.30 -21.66
C ILE A 559 -28.88 27.12 -22.86
N PHE A 560 -29.32 25.90 -23.10
CA PHE A 560 -30.20 25.48 -24.19
C PHE A 560 -31.37 24.64 -23.65
N PRO A 561 -32.55 24.64 -24.30
CA PRO A 561 -33.64 23.74 -23.93
C PRO A 561 -33.35 22.30 -24.41
N THR A 562 -33.70 21.30 -23.58
CA THR A 562 -33.36 19.87 -23.79
C THR A 562 -33.88 19.28 -25.11
N ASP A 563 -34.96 19.82 -25.68
CA ASP A 563 -35.57 19.38 -26.95
C ASP A 563 -35.08 20.14 -28.20
N SER A 564 -34.09 21.03 -28.08
CA SER A 564 -33.46 21.60 -29.28
C SER A 564 -32.50 20.58 -29.89
N ASP A 565 -32.88 20.04 -31.05
CA ASP A 565 -31.99 19.28 -31.93
C ASP A 565 -30.64 19.99 -31.97
N LYS A 566 -29.61 19.31 -31.46
CA LYS A 566 -28.23 19.78 -31.49
C LYS A 566 -27.87 20.16 -32.91
N LEU A 567 -27.91 21.45 -33.23
CA LEU A 567 -27.05 21.93 -34.29
C LEU A 567 -25.67 21.99 -33.68
N ASN A 568 -24.83 21.08 -34.15
CA ASN A 568 -23.44 21.12 -33.78
C ASN A 568 -22.86 22.48 -34.26
N ILE A 569 -21.70 22.88 -33.72
CA ILE A 569 -21.05 24.15 -34.05
C ILE A 569 -20.88 24.32 -35.58
N GLU A 570 -20.54 23.24 -36.27
CA GLU A 570 -20.43 23.15 -37.73
C GLU A 570 -21.79 23.32 -38.43
N ASP A 571 -22.89 22.71 -37.99
CA ASP A 571 -24.21 22.89 -38.62
C ASP A 571 -24.73 24.34 -38.49
N SER A 572 -24.48 24.96 -37.34
CA SER A 572 -24.82 26.38 -37.10
C SER A 572 -24.02 27.32 -37.99
N LEU A 573 -22.72 27.03 -38.17
CA LEU A 573 -21.86 27.78 -39.09
C LEU A 573 -22.28 27.57 -40.54
N LEU A 574 -22.56 26.32 -40.94
CA LEU A 574 -22.93 25.98 -42.31
C LEU A 574 -24.16 26.76 -42.75
N ARG A 575 -25.24 26.74 -41.95
CA ARG A 575 -26.45 27.52 -42.23
C ARG A 575 -26.16 29.02 -42.31
N ALA A 576 -25.39 29.56 -41.37
CA ALA A 576 -25.06 30.98 -41.36
C ALA A 576 -24.29 31.40 -42.62
N ILE A 577 -23.36 30.57 -43.09
CA ILE A 577 -22.58 30.79 -44.32
C ILE A 577 -23.46 30.61 -45.57
N GLU A 578 -24.35 29.62 -45.60
CA GLU A 578 -25.31 29.39 -46.68
C GLU A 578 -26.27 30.55 -46.86
N GLU A 579 -26.75 31.14 -45.76
CA GLU A 579 -27.56 32.36 -45.79
C GLU A 579 -26.81 33.58 -46.35
N PHE A 580 -25.48 33.58 -46.30
CA PHE A 580 -24.63 34.56 -47.01
C PHE A 580 -24.22 34.10 -48.43
N GLY A 581 -24.86 33.07 -48.97
CA GLY A 581 -24.59 32.57 -50.33
C GLY A 581 -23.35 31.68 -50.42
N GLY A 582 -22.93 31.05 -49.32
CA GLY A 582 -21.83 30.10 -49.29
C GLY A 582 -20.43 30.72 -49.18
N TYR A 583 -20.33 32.04 -49.01
CA TYR A 583 -19.09 32.79 -48.89
C TYR A 583 -19.28 34.07 -48.07
N CYS A 584 -18.53 34.25 -46.98
CA CYS A 584 -18.63 35.43 -46.12
C CYS A 584 -17.34 35.72 -45.35
N GLY A 585 -17.26 36.90 -44.74
CA GLY A 585 -16.23 37.28 -43.80
C GLY A 585 -16.44 36.66 -42.42
N LYS A 586 -15.34 36.40 -41.71
CA LYS A 586 -15.41 35.92 -40.31
C LYS A 586 -16.11 36.94 -39.41
N SER A 587 -15.93 38.23 -39.66
CA SER A 587 -16.62 39.31 -38.92
C SER A 587 -18.14 39.28 -39.11
N GLU A 588 -18.65 38.94 -40.29
CA GLU A 588 -20.09 38.81 -40.57
C GLU A 588 -20.69 37.63 -39.81
N LEU A 589 -19.93 36.52 -39.68
CA LEU A 589 -20.30 35.38 -38.85
C LEU A 589 -20.27 35.72 -37.35
N MET A 590 -19.30 36.52 -36.91
CA MET A 590 -19.23 37.00 -35.51
C MET A 590 -20.46 37.84 -35.16
N GLU A 591 -20.86 38.75 -36.04
CA GLU A 591 -22.03 39.62 -35.81
C GLU A 591 -23.33 38.81 -35.78
N LYS A 592 -23.51 37.91 -36.75
CA LYS A 592 -24.72 37.10 -36.89
C LYS A 592 -24.88 36.06 -35.79
N LEU A 593 -23.83 35.30 -35.51
CA LEU A 593 -23.87 34.22 -34.52
C LEU A 593 -23.57 34.74 -33.10
N ARG A 594 -23.11 35.99 -32.96
CA ARG A 594 -22.58 36.57 -31.72
C ARG A 594 -21.46 35.71 -31.12
N TRP A 595 -20.68 35.05 -31.98
CA TRP A 595 -19.57 34.19 -31.58
C TRP A 595 -18.26 34.95 -31.59
N GLN A 596 -17.38 34.58 -30.67
CA GLN A 596 -16.00 35.03 -30.68
C GLN A 596 -15.23 34.37 -31.83
N GLN A 597 -14.25 35.08 -32.40
CA GLN A 597 -13.50 34.64 -33.58
C GLN A 597 -12.90 33.23 -33.42
N TYR A 598 -12.36 32.91 -32.24
CA TYR A 598 -11.76 31.59 -31.97
C TYR A 598 -12.76 30.42 -32.12
N LYS A 599 -14.05 30.65 -31.80
CA LYS A 599 -15.08 29.61 -31.88
C LYS A 599 -15.46 29.34 -33.34
N ILE A 600 -15.48 30.39 -34.16
CA ILE A 600 -15.68 30.30 -35.61
C ILE A 600 -14.49 29.57 -36.24
N ASP A 601 -13.26 29.93 -35.87
CA ASP A 601 -12.05 29.30 -36.38
C ASP A 601 -11.97 27.80 -36.06
N LEU A 602 -12.32 27.41 -34.83
CA LEU A 602 -12.38 26.00 -34.42
C LEU A 602 -13.47 25.21 -35.16
N GLY A 603 -14.63 25.82 -35.38
CA GLY A 603 -15.71 25.18 -36.13
C GLY A 603 -15.34 24.96 -37.61
N ILE A 604 -14.64 25.92 -38.21
CA ILE A 604 -14.16 25.81 -39.60
C ILE A 604 -13.04 24.79 -39.70
N SER A 605 -12.10 24.73 -38.76
CA SER A 605 -10.96 23.80 -38.83
C SER A 605 -11.38 22.33 -38.75
N ASN A 606 -12.53 22.05 -38.14
CA ASN A 606 -13.02 20.70 -37.89
C ASN A 606 -14.07 20.24 -38.90
N SER A 607 -14.42 21.07 -39.89
CA SER A 607 -15.42 20.76 -40.90
C SER A 607 -14.79 20.34 -42.23
N ASN A 608 -15.42 19.36 -42.90
CA ASN A 608 -15.10 19.00 -44.29
C ASN A 608 -16.00 19.71 -45.32
N LYS A 609 -17.00 20.49 -44.86
CA LYS A 609 -17.97 21.18 -45.74
C LYS A 609 -17.63 22.65 -45.96
N MET A 610 -16.85 23.24 -45.07
CA MET A 610 -16.42 24.65 -45.14
C MET A 610 -14.94 24.78 -44.81
N MET A 611 -14.32 25.85 -45.29
CA MET A 611 -12.90 26.10 -45.09
C MET A 611 -12.57 27.58 -44.99
N SER A 612 -11.45 27.89 -44.34
CA SER A 612 -10.89 29.25 -44.34
C SER A 612 -10.42 29.61 -45.76
N TRP A 613 -10.78 30.81 -46.21
CA TRP A 613 -10.47 31.30 -47.54
C TRP A 613 -9.68 32.60 -47.45
N GLY A 614 -8.35 32.50 -47.45
CA GLY A 614 -7.47 33.64 -47.14
C GLY A 614 -7.56 34.06 -45.68
N THR A 615 -7.21 35.32 -45.36
CA THR A 615 -6.94 35.76 -43.99
C THR A 615 -8.20 35.87 -43.11
N ASN A 616 -9.33 36.32 -43.64
CA ASN A 616 -10.54 36.67 -42.86
C ASN A 616 -11.86 36.22 -43.50
N LYS A 617 -11.84 35.24 -44.41
CA LYS A 617 -13.05 34.77 -45.09
C LYS A 617 -13.23 33.28 -44.97
N VAL A 618 -14.45 32.83 -45.25
CA VAL A 618 -14.89 31.44 -45.17
C VAL A 618 -15.66 31.13 -46.45
N ILE A 619 -15.49 29.91 -46.97
CA ILE A 619 -16.20 29.42 -48.14
C ILE A 619 -16.67 27.98 -47.91
N THR A 620 -17.83 27.63 -48.46
CA THR A 620 -18.29 26.24 -48.54
C THR A 620 -17.62 25.53 -49.71
N PHE A 621 -17.34 24.24 -49.56
CA PHE A 621 -16.70 23.45 -50.62
C PHE A 621 -17.56 23.39 -51.88
N GLU A 622 -18.89 23.31 -51.73
CA GLU A 622 -19.84 23.27 -52.86
C GLU A 622 -19.78 24.55 -53.71
N ARG A 623 -19.59 25.71 -53.07
CA ARG A 623 -19.54 27.01 -53.76
C ARG A 623 -18.35 27.14 -54.73
N LEU A 624 -17.29 26.37 -54.55
CA LEU A 624 -16.14 26.35 -55.46
C LEU A 624 -16.51 25.76 -56.83
N GLY A 625 -17.54 24.91 -56.91
CA GLY A 625 -18.01 24.33 -58.17
C GLY A 625 -16.94 23.49 -58.88
N ILE A 626 -16.09 22.76 -58.13
CA ILE A 626 -15.07 21.86 -58.69
C ILE A 626 -15.78 20.63 -59.27
N THR A 627 -15.59 20.39 -60.57
CA THR A 627 -16.16 19.26 -61.31
C THR A 627 -15.51 17.94 -60.88
N PRO A 628 -16.21 16.79 -61.02
CA PRO A 628 -15.62 15.48 -60.72
C PRO A 628 -14.29 15.24 -61.45
N GLU A 629 -14.19 15.66 -62.72
CA GLU A 629 -12.99 15.51 -63.54
C GLU A 629 -11.81 16.33 -62.99
N GLU A 630 -12.06 17.59 -62.59
CA GLU A 630 -11.04 18.44 -61.96
C GLU A 630 -10.60 17.88 -60.60
N LYS A 631 -11.52 17.29 -59.82
CA LYS A 631 -11.19 16.65 -58.54
C LYS A 631 -10.24 15.47 -58.76
N SER A 632 -10.60 14.54 -59.66
CA SER A 632 -9.79 13.38 -59.97
C SER A 632 -8.40 13.77 -60.48
N LEU A 633 -8.32 14.76 -61.38
CA LEU A 633 -7.05 15.22 -61.92
C LEU A 633 -6.17 15.92 -60.88
N LEU A 634 -6.77 16.67 -59.95
CA LEU A 634 -6.04 17.31 -58.85
C LEU A 634 -5.49 16.28 -57.85
N ILE A 635 -6.28 15.25 -57.52
CA ILE A 635 -5.84 14.12 -56.67
C ILE A 635 -4.70 13.38 -57.37
N GLU A 636 -4.86 12.99 -58.64
CA GLU A 636 -3.83 12.29 -59.40
C GLU A 636 -2.52 13.09 -59.48
N LEU A 637 -2.61 14.40 -59.73
CA LEU A 637 -1.43 15.28 -59.72
C LEU A 637 -0.75 15.27 -58.35
N THR A 638 -1.53 15.36 -57.27
CA THR A 638 -1.01 15.41 -55.89
C THR A 638 -0.34 14.09 -55.52
N GLU A 639 -1.02 12.96 -55.73
CA GLU A 639 -0.48 11.62 -55.47
C GLU A 639 0.79 11.35 -56.27
N ARG A 640 0.80 11.68 -57.56
CA ARG A 640 1.98 11.54 -58.42
C ARG A 640 3.16 12.36 -57.90
N SER A 641 2.91 13.60 -57.51
CA SER A 641 3.96 14.49 -57.01
C SER A 641 4.44 14.12 -55.60
N MET A 642 3.65 13.37 -54.83
CA MET A 642 4.03 12.82 -53.52
C MET A 642 4.62 11.39 -53.58
N ALA A 643 4.53 10.69 -54.71
CA ALA A 643 4.81 9.26 -54.82
C ALA A 643 6.23 8.83 -54.40
N GLN A 644 7.22 9.71 -54.56
CA GLN A 644 8.62 9.39 -54.23
C GLN A 644 9.02 9.83 -52.81
N ALA A 645 8.54 11.00 -52.37
CA ALA A 645 9.02 11.65 -51.16
C ALA A 645 8.01 11.64 -50.00
N GLY A 646 6.76 11.25 -50.25
CA GLY A 646 5.68 11.26 -49.25
C GLY A 646 5.18 12.65 -48.85
N TYR A 647 5.72 13.72 -49.44
CA TYR A 647 5.34 15.11 -49.18
C TYR A 647 5.25 15.93 -50.47
N ILE A 648 4.62 17.11 -50.36
CA ILE A 648 4.58 18.12 -51.43
C ILE A 648 4.47 19.54 -50.85
N THR A 649 5.11 20.50 -51.52
CA THR A 649 4.92 21.92 -51.22
C THR A 649 3.81 22.52 -52.09
N MET A 650 2.95 23.32 -51.48
CA MET A 650 1.80 23.90 -52.20
C MET A 650 2.25 24.87 -53.29
N GLY A 651 3.40 25.53 -53.12
CA GLY A 651 3.97 26.41 -54.14
C GLY A 651 4.40 25.65 -55.40
N ALA A 652 5.03 24.47 -55.24
CA ALA A 652 5.39 23.61 -56.36
C ALA A 652 4.13 23.07 -57.06
N LEU A 653 3.15 22.60 -56.29
CA LEU A 653 1.90 22.10 -56.85
C LEU A 653 1.10 23.19 -57.58
N LEU A 654 0.99 24.40 -57.03
CA LEU A 654 0.37 25.54 -57.71
C LEU A 654 1.06 25.88 -59.03
N LYS A 655 2.39 25.79 -59.07
CA LYS A 655 3.16 26.01 -60.29
C LYS A 655 2.79 24.96 -61.34
N GLU A 656 2.75 23.68 -60.98
CA GLU A 656 2.32 22.59 -61.88
C GLU A 656 0.87 22.76 -62.36
N MET A 657 -0.06 23.12 -61.46
CA MET A 657 -1.46 23.39 -61.79
C MET A 657 -1.60 24.51 -62.81
N LYS A 658 -0.80 25.59 -62.71
CA LYS A 658 -0.83 26.72 -63.65
C LYS A 658 -0.46 26.31 -65.07
N PHE A 659 0.45 25.35 -65.23
CA PHE A 659 0.91 24.85 -66.53
C PHE A 659 0.05 23.70 -67.08
N ASN A 660 -0.88 23.15 -66.30
CA ASN A 660 -1.83 22.14 -66.76
C ASN A 660 -3.12 22.81 -67.30
N PRO A 661 -3.47 22.69 -68.59
CA PRO A 661 -4.64 23.34 -69.18
C PRO A 661 -5.98 23.02 -68.49
N GLN A 662 -6.11 21.83 -67.89
CA GLN A 662 -7.33 21.39 -67.22
C GLN A 662 -7.41 21.85 -65.76
N LEU A 663 -6.27 22.08 -65.09
CA LEU A 663 -6.23 22.57 -63.70
C LEU A 663 -6.01 24.09 -63.59
N SER A 664 -5.49 24.74 -64.64
CA SER A 664 -5.31 26.19 -64.69
C SER A 664 -6.59 26.99 -64.42
N PRO A 665 -7.80 26.56 -64.84
CA PRO A 665 -9.06 27.20 -64.45
C PRO A 665 -9.35 27.18 -62.95
N LEU A 666 -8.88 26.16 -62.21
CA LEU A 666 -9.01 26.13 -60.75
C LEU A 666 -8.28 27.29 -60.09
N VAL A 667 -7.10 27.63 -60.64
CA VAL A 667 -6.24 28.72 -60.15
C VAL A 667 -6.80 30.08 -60.59
N ASN A 668 -7.07 30.24 -61.89
CA ASN A 668 -7.37 31.55 -62.48
C ASN A 668 -8.84 31.96 -62.36
N SER A 669 -9.77 31.01 -62.32
CA SER A 669 -11.22 31.28 -62.36
C SER A 669 -11.94 30.91 -61.07
N LYS A 670 -11.51 29.84 -60.39
CA LYS A 670 -12.12 29.39 -59.12
C LYS A 670 -11.38 29.90 -57.87
N GLY A 671 -10.33 30.70 -58.06
CA GLY A 671 -9.67 31.46 -56.99
C GLY A 671 -8.75 30.65 -56.07
N ILE A 672 -8.32 29.45 -56.48
CA ILE A 672 -7.31 28.63 -55.78
C ILE A 672 -5.92 29.12 -56.21
N ASP A 673 -5.59 30.36 -55.83
CA ASP A 673 -4.42 31.11 -56.32
C ASP A 673 -3.28 31.26 -55.30
N ASP A 674 -3.48 30.80 -54.06
CA ASP A 674 -2.49 30.81 -53.00
C ASP A 674 -2.38 29.46 -52.27
N SER A 675 -1.22 29.24 -51.65
CA SER A 675 -0.86 27.99 -50.99
C SER A 675 -1.86 27.58 -49.91
N GLY A 676 -2.38 28.54 -49.15
CA GLY A 676 -3.33 28.27 -48.06
C GLY A 676 -4.67 27.79 -48.59
N LYS A 677 -5.17 28.41 -49.67
CA LYS A 677 -6.41 27.97 -50.33
C LYS A 677 -6.25 26.59 -50.96
N LEU A 678 -5.14 26.32 -51.65
CA LEU A 678 -4.88 25.01 -52.23
C LEU A 678 -4.80 23.93 -51.15
N ALA A 679 -4.06 24.18 -50.07
CA ALA A 679 -3.97 23.25 -48.95
C ALA A 679 -5.33 22.96 -48.32
N ALA A 680 -6.18 23.98 -48.18
CA ALA A 680 -7.53 23.82 -47.64
C ALA A 680 -8.41 22.94 -48.55
N VAL A 681 -8.33 23.13 -49.87
CA VAL A 681 -9.04 22.30 -50.84
C VAL A 681 -8.56 20.85 -50.80
N LEU A 682 -7.25 20.63 -50.78
CA LEU A 682 -6.68 19.28 -50.75
C LEU A 682 -7.03 18.53 -49.47
N LYS A 683 -7.03 19.18 -48.30
CA LYS A 683 -7.44 18.54 -47.04
C LYS A 683 -8.91 18.11 -47.01
N VAL A 684 -9.77 18.76 -47.79
CA VAL A 684 -11.16 18.30 -47.96
C VAL A 684 -11.26 17.13 -48.94
N LEU A 685 -10.47 17.15 -50.01
CA LEU A 685 -10.44 16.08 -51.01
C LEU A 685 -9.73 14.80 -50.54
N MET A 686 -8.71 14.96 -49.71
CA MET A 686 -7.78 13.93 -49.23
C MET A 686 -7.57 14.12 -47.71
N PRO A 687 -8.53 13.69 -46.86
CA PRO A 687 -8.52 13.93 -45.41
C PRO A 687 -7.34 13.31 -44.65
N GLU A 688 -6.66 12.33 -45.25
CA GLU A 688 -5.47 11.68 -44.74
C GLU A 688 -4.21 12.58 -44.79
N LEU A 689 -4.23 13.66 -45.58
CA LEU A 689 -3.11 14.58 -45.71
C LEU A 689 -2.91 15.41 -44.42
N LYS A 690 -1.69 15.34 -43.89
CA LYS A 690 -1.25 16.11 -42.72
C LYS A 690 -0.40 17.31 -43.17
N GLY A 691 -0.15 18.24 -42.24
CA GLY A 691 0.69 19.42 -42.48
C GLY A 691 -0.03 20.76 -42.45
N HIS A 692 0.59 21.80 -43.01
CA HIS A 692 0.14 23.19 -42.94
C HIS A 692 0.01 23.83 -44.32
N SER A 693 -0.33 25.13 -44.36
CA SER A 693 -0.67 25.86 -45.59
C SER A 693 0.36 25.88 -46.72
N ASN A 694 1.62 25.49 -46.50
CA ASN A 694 2.65 25.48 -47.56
C ASN A 694 3.27 24.10 -47.78
N PHE A 695 3.01 23.13 -46.90
CA PHE A 695 3.66 21.82 -46.90
C PHE A 695 2.65 20.78 -46.41
N LEU A 696 2.33 19.80 -47.26
CA LEU A 696 1.47 18.66 -46.93
C LEU A 696 2.24 17.35 -47.10
N TYR A 697 1.89 16.35 -46.29
CA TYR A 697 2.55 15.05 -46.29
C TYR A 697 1.57 13.93 -45.92
N ASN A 698 1.90 12.70 -46.34
CA ASN A 698 1.12 11.49 -46.05
C ASN A 698 1.38 11.00 -44.62
N ASP A 699 0.40 10.30 -44.03
CA ASP A 699 0.63 9.64 -42.75
C ASP A 699 1.76 8.60 -42.84
N GLY A 700 2.72 8.65 -41.91
CA GLY A 700 3.94 7.84 -41.96
C GLY A 700 5.09 8.40 -42.82
N CYS A 701 4.98 9.60 -43.38
CA CYS A 701 6.09 10.30 -44.02
C CYS A 701 7.24 10.55 -43.03
N GLU A 702 8.49 10.41 -43.48
CA GLU A 702 9.69 10.71 -42.68
C GLU A 702 9.81 12.20 -42.33
N PHE A 703 9.18 13.06 -43.14
CA PHE A 703 9.22 14.52 -42.99
C PHE A 703 7.85 15.09 -42.66
N THR A 704 7.79 15.87 -41.58
CA THR A 704 6.60 16.60 -41.12
C THR A 704 6.70 18.10 -41.36
N SER A 705 7.89 18.60 -41.70
CA SER A 705 8.14 19.99 -42.05
C SER A 705 9.12 20.11 -43.21
N PHE A 706 9.07 21.26 -43.91
CA PHE A 706 10.01 21.52 -45.00
C PHE A 706 11.45 21.76 -44.49
N GLU A 707 11.63 22.16 -43.24
CA GLU A 707 12.97 22.24 -42.65
C GLU A 707 13.66 20.90 -42.51
N GLU A 708 12.91 19.85 -42.15
CA GLU A 708 13.46 18.49 -42.09
C GLU A 708 13.90 18.04 -43.48
N VAL A 709 13.12 18.37 -44.52
CA VAL A 709 13.51 18.14 -45.92
C VAL A 709 14.81 18.86 -46.27
N ILE A 710 14.98 20.11 -45.84
CA ILE A 710 16.23 20.85 -46.06
C ILE A 710 17.39 20.18 -45.31
N ILE A 711 17.20 19.77 -44.05
CA ILE A 711 18.25 19.13 -43.24
C ILE A 711 18.67 17.78 -43.85
N ASP A 712 17.73 17.03 -44.39
CA ASP A 712 18.00 15.76 -45.05
C ASP A 712 18.73 15.96 -46.38
N HIS A 713 18.22 16.88 -47.23
CA HIS A 713 18.77 17.18 -48.56
C HIS A 713 20.22 17.65 -48.51
N PHE A 714 20.57 18.50 -47.54
CA PHE A 714 21.93 19.01 -47.39
C PHE A 714 22.73 18.12 -46.43
N ASP A 715 23.71 17.39 -46.97
CA ASP A 715 24.56 16.45 -46.21
C ASP A 715 26.02 16.90 -46.04
N ARG A 716 26.35 18.05 -46.62
CA ARG A 716 27.72 18.58 -46.72
C ARG A 716 27.73 20.10 -46.51
N GLU A 717 28.91 20.69 -46.67
CA GLU A 717 29.09 22.14 -46.63
C GLU A 717 28.12 22.82 -47.61
N THR A 718 27.44 23.86 -47.13
CA THR A 718 26.48 24.64 -47.90
C THR A 718 26.54 26.11 -47.52
N THR A 719 25.83 26.97 -48.26
CA THR A 719 25.76 28.41 -48.00
C THR A 719 24.35 28.86 -47.67
N ARG A 720 24.24 30.04 -47.05
CA ARG A 720 22.95 30.69 -46.80
C ARG A 720 22.13 30.89 -48.08
N GLN A 721 22.80 31.15 -49.21
CA GLN A 721 22.16 31.37 -50.50
C GLN A 721 21.60 30.06 -51.05
N GLU A 722 22.36 28.97 -51.01
CA GLU A 722 21.91 27.65 -51.48
C GLU A 722 20.68 27.15 -50.71
N LEU A 723 20.66 27.32 -49.38
CA LEU A 723 19.49 26.96 -48.56
C LEU A 723 18.25 27.79 -48.93
N GLN A 724 18.43 29.08 -49.22
CA GLN A 724 17.34 29.97 -49.65
C GLN A 724 16.84 29.62 -51.06
N ASP A 725 17.76 29.39 -51.98
CA ASP A 725 17.46 29.03 -53.38
C ASP A 725 16.69 27.72 -53.42
N PHE A 726 17.12 26.70 -52.65
CA PHE A 726 16.40 25.44 -52.54
C PHE A 726 14.95 25.61 -52.06
N ALA A 727 14.71 26.49 -51.08
CA ALA A 727 13.35 26.79 -50.64
C ALA A 727 12.53 27.49 -51.74
N VAL A 728 13.14 28.43 -52.47
CA VAL A 728 12.49 29.13 -53.58
C VAL A 728 12.16 28.19 -54.75
N GLU A 729 13.07 27.29 -55.09
CA GLU A 729 12.87 26.24 -56.10
C GLU A 729 11.68 25.33 -55.74
N ASN A 730 11.49 25.05 -54.45
CA ASN A 730 10.36 24.32 -53.90
C ASN A 730 9.11 25.20 -53.66
N GLY A 731 9.03 26.38 -54.29
CA GLY A 731 7.83 27.19 -54.36
C GLY A 731 7.61 28.15 -53.19
N TYR A 732 8.59 28.36 -52.31
CA TYR A 732 8.53 29.41 -51.30
C TYR A 732 8.86 30.78 -51.88
N LYS A 733 8.25 31.84 -51.33
CA LYS A 733 8.60 33.23 -51.68
C LYS A 733 9.97 33.60 -51.07
N PRO A 734 10.79 34.47 -51.68
CA PRO A 734 12.11 34.85 -51.16
C PRO A 734 12.11 35.33 -49.70
N VAL A 735 11.09 36.09 -49.29
CA VAL A 735 10.93 36.55 -47.90
C VAL A 735 10.69 35.37 -46.94
N MET A 736 9.92 34.37 -47.37
CA MET A 736 9.65 33.17 -46.58
C MET A 736 10.89 32.27 -46.51
N ALA A 737 11.63 32.13 -47.60
CA ALA A 737 12.92 31.43 -47.63
C ALA A 737 13.93 32.07 -46.67
N ALA A 738 13.99 33.40 -46.61
CA ALA A 738 14.83 34.11 -45.63
C ALA A 738 14.39 33.85 -44.17
N THR A 739 13.08 33.76 -43.94
CA THR A 739 12.53 33.44 -42.61
C THR A 739 12.82 31.99 -42.21
N LEU A 740 12.68 31.05 -43.15
CA LEU A 740 13.04 29.64 -42.98
C LEU A 740 14.52 29.49 -42.61
N LEU A 741 15.42 30.15 -43.35
CA LEU A 741 16.84 30.17 -43.03
C LEU A 741 17.10 30.67 -41.61
N LYS A 742 16.47 31.78 -41.21
CA LYS A 742 16.61 32.30 -39.85
C LYS A 742 16.14 31.29 -38.80
N ARG A 743 15.05 30.56 -39.06
CA ARG A 743 14.54 29.50 -38.18
C ARG A 743 15.52 28.33 -38.08
N LEU A 744 16.04 27.84 -39.21
CA LEU A 744 17.05 26.78 -39.25
C LEU A 744 18.32 27.13 -38.45
N LEU A 745 18.80 28.36 -38.57
CA LEU A 745 19.97 28.84 -37.83
C LEU A 745 19.68 29.02 -36.33
N ASN A 746 18.50 29.54 -35.97
CA ASN A 746 18.10 29.71 -34.57
C ASN A 746 17.89 28.37 -33.85
N GLN A 747 17.32 27.39 -34.56
CA GLN A 747 17.17 26.01 -34.08
C GLN A 747 18.48 25.23 -34.12
N ARG A 748 19.55 25.83 -34.66
CA ARG A 748 20.87 25.22 -34.84
C ARG A 748 20.84 23.93 -35.65
N ALA A 749 19.87 23.80 -36.55
CA ALA A 749 19.83 22.70 -37.53
C ALA A 749 21.09 22.74 -38.43
N PHE A 750 21.56 23.95 -38.72
CA PHE A 750 22.84 24.21 -39.38
C PHE A 750 23.71 25.09 -38.48
N ILE A 751 24.99 24.75 -38.40
CA ILE A 751 26.01 25.51 -37.69
C ILE A 751 26.98 26.15 -38.68
N GLU A 752 27.55 27.29 -38.29
CA GLU A 752 28.56 27.96 -39.09
C GLU A 752 29.93 27.33 -38.83
N ILE A 753 30.54 26.77 -39.88
CA ILE A 753 31.84 26.08 -39.79
C ILE A 753 32.97 26.93 -40.36
N ASP A 754 32.68 27.89 -41.22
CA ASP A 754 33.61 28.92 -41.72
C ASP A 754 32.79 30.17 -42.14
N MET A 755 33.47 31.22 -42.60
CA MET A 755 32.83 32.47 -43.00
C MET A 755 31.78 32.25 -44.11
N GLY A 756 30.49 32.32 -43.74
CA GLY A 756 29.38 32.11 -44.67
C GLY A 756 29.15 30.65 -45.09
N VAL A 757 29.91 29.71 -44.53
CA VAL A 757 29.79 28.27 -44.78
C VAL A 757 29.07 27.60 -43.62
N LEU A 758 27.99 26.92 -43.94
CA LEU A 758 27.12 26.20 -43.02
C LEU A 758 27.31 24.69 -43.18
N TYR A 759 27.04 23.97 -42.10
CA TYR A 759 27.07 22.52 -42.08
C TYR A 759 25.93 21.96 -41.22
N PRO A 760 25.29 20.84 -41.59
CA PRO A 760 24.25 20.22 -40.78
C PRO A 760 24.78 19.82 -39.40
N ALA A 761 24.18 20.33 -38.33
CA ALA A 761 24.66 20.11 -36.98
C ALA A 761 24.60 18.63 -36.57
N THR A 762 23.57 17.90 -37.02
CA THR A 762 23.38 16.46 -36.72
C THR A 762 24.46 15.57 -37.34
N LYS A 763 25.16 16.05 -38.37
CA LYS A 763 26.20 15.29 -39.09
C LYS A 763 27.61 15.57 -38.56
N ILE A 764 27.77 16.51 -37.61
CA ILE A 764 29.07 16.78 -37.01
C ILE A 764 29.42 15.70 -35.98
N ASN A 765 30.59 15.08 -36.11
CA ASN A 765 31.06 14.09 -35.15
C ASN A 765 31.90 14.74 -34.05
N VAL A 766 31.25 15.31 -33.05
CA VAL A 766 31.90 15.93 -31.88
C VAL A 766 31.47 15.18 -30.63
N THR A 767 32.38 14.40 -30.05
CA THR A 767 32.15 13.70 -28.79
C THR A 767 32.34 14.64 -27.60
N GLU A 768 31.76 14.30 -26.45
CA GLU A 768 31.89 15.10 -25.21
C GLU A 768 33.34 15.27 -24.75
N SER A 769 34.21 14.28 -25.03
CA SER A 769 35.66 14.40 -24.81
C SER A 769 36.27 15.54 -25.62
N ILE A 770 35.88 15.68 -26.88
CA ILE A 770 36.40 16.72 -27.78
C ILE A 770 35.89 18.10 -27.36
N VAL A 771 34.63 18.17 -26.92
CA VAL A 771 34.07 19.39 -26.32
C VAL A 771 34.88 19.78 -25.09
N THR A 772 35.16 18.83 -24.19
CA THR A 772 35.93 19.08 -22.97
C THR A 772 37.33 19.60 -23.30
N GLU A 773 38.03 18.98 -24.25
CA GLU A 773 39.35 19.44 -24.71
C GLU A 773 39.30 20.85 -25.31
N LEU A 774 38.23 21.18 -26.06
CA LEU A 774 38.01 22.52 -26.60
C LEU A 774 37.76 23.54 -25.49
N VAL A 775 36.90 23.22 -24.52
CA VAL A 775 36.61 24.08 -23.37
C VAL A 775 37.87 24.31 -22.55
N ASP A 776 38.64 23.27 -22.25
CA ASP A 776 39.92 23.37 -21.52
C ASP A 776 40.94 24.21 -22.28
N PHE A 777 41.02 24.05 -23.60
CA PHE A 777 41.88 24.88 -24.45
C PHE A 777 41.49 26.36 -24.36
N VAL A 778 40.19 26.64 -24.40
CA VAL A 778 39.64 28.00 -24.33
C VAL A 778 39.81 28.61 -22.94
N GLU A 779 39.57 27.86 -21.87
CA GLU A 779 39.76 28.31 -20.48
C GLU A 779 41.23 28.65 -20.19
N GLN A 780 42.16 27.80 -20.66
CA GLN A 780 43.59 28.09 -20.54
C GLN A 780 43.98 29.33 -21.35
N ALA A 781 43.44 29.50 -22.55
CA ALA A 781 43.69 30.69 -23.36
C ALA A 781 43.06 31.97 -22.79
N ARG A 782 41.95 31.84 -22.06
CA ARG A 782 41.27 32.92 -21.35
C ARG A 782 42.10 33.42 -20.17
N ALA A 783 42.94 32.56 -19.57
CA ALA A 783 43.85 32.90 -18.48
C ALA A 783 43.17 33.68 -17.33
N GLY A 784 41.93 33.29 -16.99
CA GLY A 784 41.13 33.91 -15.93
C GLY A 784 40.40 35.21 -16.31
N LYS A 785 40.47 35.69 -17.56
CA LYS A 785 39.73 36.86 -18.04
C LYS A 785 38.23 36.59 -18.22
N GLU A 786 37.39 37.61 -18.23
CA GLU A 786 35.94 37.45 -18.46
C GLU A 786 35.58 37.10 -19.92
N TYR A 787 36.49 37.32 -20.88
CA TYR A 787 36.25 37.12 -22.30
C TYR A 787 37.40 36.39 -23.01
N VAL A 788 37.12 35.85 -24.20
CA VAL A 788 38.11 35.26 -25.10
C VAL A 788 37.83 35.67 -26.55
N SER A 789 38.85 36.20 -27.24
CA SER A 789 38.77 36.47 -28.69
C SER A 789 39.25 35.26 -29.48
N LEU A 790 38.30 34.48 -30.01
CA LEU A 790 38.62 33.32 -30.86
C LEU A 790 39.31 33.75 -32.16
N SER A 791 39.07 34.96 -32.64
CA SER A 791 39.71 35.51 -33.84
C SER A 791 41.23 35.72 -33.71
N LYS A 792 41.77 35.85 -32.48
CA LYS A 792 43.22 35.97 -32.23
C LYS A 792 43.83 34.70 -31.63
N LEU A 793 43.01 33.69 -31.33
CA LEU A 793 43.46 32.45 -30.75
C LEU A 793 44.39 31.70 -31.71
N LYS A 794 45.49 31.15 -31.21
CA LYS A 794 46.50 30.41 -31.99
C LYS A 794 46.77 29.07 -31.34
N GLY A 795 47.38 28.14 -32.09
CA GLY A 795 47.82 26.84 -31.56
C GLY A 795 46.75 25.75 -31.50
N TYR A 796 45.47 26.08 -31.65
CA TYR A 796 44.36 25.11 -31.63
C TYR A 796 44.54 23.96 -32.63
N LYS A 797 45.11 24.21 -33.82
CA LYS A 797 45.31 23.18 -34.85
C LYS A 797 46.21 22.02 -34.41
N ARG A 798 47.13 22.25 -33.46
CA ARG A 798 48.06 21.21 -32.95
C ARG A 798 47.53 20.53 -31.69
N ARG A 799 46.60 21.18 -31.00
CA ARG A 799 46.15 20.76 -29.67
C ARG A 799 44.77 20.09 -29.71
N LEU A 800 43.89 20.50 -30.60
CA LEU A 800 42.56 19.92 -30.73
C LEU A 800 42.59 18.68 -31.64
N PRO A 801 41.77 17.66 -31.34
CA PRO A 801 41.69 16.44 -32.13
C PRO A 801 41.02 16.68 -33.48
N SER A 802 41.25 15.80 -34.46
CA SER A 802 40.60 15.89 -35.77
C SER A 802 39.15 15.42 -35.69
N ILE A 803 38.22 16.19 -36.25
CA ILE A 803 36.78 15.89 -36.30
C ILE A 803 36.22 15.81 -37.73
N GLY A 804 37.09 15.63 -38.73
CA GLY A 804 36.70 15.66 -40.15
C GLY A 804 36.44 17.06 -40.70
N LEU A 805 36.34 18.08 -39.84
CA LEU A 805 36.27 19.50 -40.21
C LEU A 805 37.52 20.26 -39.73
N ARG A 806 37.85 21.35 -40.44
CA ARG A 806 38.97 22.20 -40.09
C ARG A 806 38.61 23.12 -38.93
N TRP A 807 39.35 23.03 -37.82
CA TRP A 807 39.27 23.99 -36.74
C TRP A 807 39.56 25.42 -37.20
N ASN A 808 38.64 26.33 -36.89
CA ASN A 808 38.75 27.78 -37.04
C ASN A 808 37.85 28.46 -35.99
N ALA A 809 37.84 29.79 -35.97
CA ALA A 809 37.08 30.55 -34.99
C ALA A 809 35.55 30.37 -35.10
N HIS A 810 35.03 30.12 -36.31
CA HIS A 810 33.60 29.91 -36.54
C HIS A 810 33.14 28.56 -35.99
N LEU A 811 33.87 27.49 -36.31
CA LEU A 811 33.59 26.16 -35.80
C LEU A 811 33.70 26.08 -34.28
N MET A 812 34.77 26.67 -33.70
CA MET A 812 34.93 26.73 -32.23
C MET A 812 33.77 27.49 -31.58
N LYS A 813 33.36 28.64 -32.14
CA LYS A 813 32.19 29.40 -31.66
C LYS A 813 30.93 28.52 -31.67
N SER A 814 30.64 27.86 -32.78
CA SER A 814 29.43 27.07 -32.95
C SER A 814 29.32 25.98 -31.87
N ILE A 815 30.43 25.33 -31.50
CA ILE A 815 30.46 24.33 -30.43
C ILE A 815 30.40 24.97 -29.03
N LEU A 816 31.19 26.01 -28.75
CA LEU A 816 31.28 26.61 -27.42
C LEU A 816 29.98 27.27 -26.96
N VAL A 817 29.21 27.84 -27.89
CA VAL A 817 27.92 28.49 -27.58
C VAL A 817 26.84 27.48 -27.16
N GLU A 818 27.06 26.19 -27.35
CA GLU A 818 26.24 25.12 -26.76
C GLU A 818 26.73 24.71 -25.37
N HIS A 819 27.99 24.99 -25.04
CA HIS A 819 28.70 24.48 -23.88
C HIS A 819 29.14 25.61 -22.94
N GLY A 820 28.18 26.49 -22.58
CA GLY A 820 28.37 27.47 -21.51
C GLY A 820 28.96 28.82 -21.93
N TYR A 821 29.09 29.09 -23.23
CA TYR A 821 29.54 30.40 -23.73
C TYR A 821 28.44 31.18 -24.46
N ARG A 822 28.62 32.50 -24.56
CA ARG A 822 27.80 33.43 -25.33
C ARG A 822 28.72 34.32 -26.18
N GLN A 823 28.36 34.55 -27.44
CA GLN A 823 29.05 35.53 -28.29
C GLN A 823 28.57 36.95 -27.97
N ILE A 824 29.52 37.88 -27.86
CA ILE A 824 29.23 39.31 -27.83
C ILE A 824 29.21 39.84 -29.27
N THR A 825 28.07 40.38 -29.70
CA THR A 825 27.85 40.90 -31.05
C THR A 825 27.60 42.40 -31.03
N LYS A 826 27.97 43.07 -32.12
CA LYS A 826 27.67 44.48 -32.35
C LYS A 826 26.22 44.67 -32.76
N ILE A 827 25.65 45.84 -32.47
CA ILE A 827 24.31 46.23 -32.91
C ILE A 827 24.32 46.49 -34.42
N MET A 828 25.35 47.18 -34.90
CA MET A 828 25.59 47.40 -36.33
C MET A 828 26.71 46.47 -36.81
N SER A 829 26.30 45.29 -37.26
CA SER A 829 27.13 44.11 -37.45
C SER A 829 27.04 43.60 -38.90
N ASP A 830 28.19 43.33 -39.53
CA ASP A 830 28.27 42.47 -40.71
C ASP A 830 28.99 41.19 -40.29
N TYR A 831 28.25 40.09 -40.25
CA TYR A 831 28.72 38.78 -39.79
C TYR A 831 30.00 38.30 -40.50
N ARG A 832 30.30 38.81 -41.70
CA ARG A 832 31.51 38.48 -42.47
C ARG A 832 32.77 39.13 -41.91
N TYR A 833 32.64 40.24 -41.21
CA TYR A 833 33.77 41.06 -40.78
C TYR A 833 33.93 41.18 -39.26
N ASP A 834 32.93 40.71 -38.51
CA ASP A 834 32.95 40.76 -37.05
C ASP A 834 33.95 39.79 -36.43
N LYS A 835 34.59 40.26 -35.36
CA LYS A 835 35.47 39.42 -34.55
C LYS A 835 34.62 38.55 -33.63
N ILE A 836 35.06 37.30 -33.48
CA ILE A 836 34.36 36.30 -32.66
C ILE A 836 34.92 36.40 -31.25
N VAL A 837 34.18 37.11 -30.39
CA VAL A 837 34.49 37.25 -28.97
C VAL A 837 33.43 36.54 -28.16
N LEU A 838 33.86 35.65 -27.27
CA LEU A 838 32.99 34.88 -26.38
C LEU A 838 33.20 35.29 -24.93
N VAL A 839 32.14 35.21 -24.15
CA VAL A 839 32.11 35.30 -22.69
C VAL A 839 31.42 34.06 -22.13
N LYS A 840 31.58 33.76 -20.85
CA LYS A 840 30.73 32.74 -20.21
C LYS A 840 29.28 33.17 -20.21
N LYS A 841 28.36 32.22 -20.26
CA LYS A 841 26.91 32.48 -20.32
C LYS A 841 26.44 33.28 -19.09
N GLU A 842 27.05 33.03 -17.94
CA GLU A 842 26.82 33.70 -16.66
C GLU A 842 27.60 35.01 -16.47
N SER A 843 28.46 35.40 -17.42
CA SER A 843 29.24 36.63 -17.29
C SER A 843 28.31 37.86 -17.30
N PRO A 844 28.58 38.88 -16.45
CA PRO A 844 27.79 40.11 -16.42
C PRO A 844 27.95 40.96 -17.69
N ILE A 845 28.95 40.67 -18.53
CA ILE A 845 29.15 41.34 -19.81
C ILE A 845 28.14 40.79 -20.82
N THR A 846 27.15 41.61 -21.17
CA THR A 846 26.04 41.28 -22.07
C THR A 846 26.12 41.99 -23.42
N SER A 847 26.79 43.15 -23.47
CA SER A 847 26.87 43.98 -24.68
C SER A 847 28.31 44.21 -25.16
N PHE A 848 28.46 44.61 -26.43
CA PHE A 848 29.77 44.98 -26.99
C PHE A 848 30.37 46.21 -26.28
N GLU A 849 29.52 47.13 -25.84
CA GLU A 849 29.92 48.31 -25.10
C GLU A 849 30.46 47.98 -23.71
N GLU A 850 29.76 47.13 -22.95
CA GLU A 850 30.21 46.64 -21.64
C GLU A 850 31.53 45.89 -21.75
N LEU A 851 31.71 45.09 -22.81
CA LEU A 851 32.96 44.39 -23.09
C LEU A 851 34.11 45.38 -23.30
N VAL A 852 33.92 46.41 -24.12
CA VAL A 852 34.96 47.42 -24.39
C VAL A 852 35.26 48.22 -23.12
N HIS A 853 34.24 48.63 -22.37
CA HIS A 853 34.42 49.31 -21.08
C HIS A 853 35.23 48.47 -20.10
N PHE A 854 34.87 47.19 -19.94
CA PHE A 854 35.60 46.26 -19.08
C PHE A 854 37.07 46.13 -19.50
N ILE A 855 37.36 46.00 -20.79
CA ILE A 855 38.72 45.86 -21.31
C ILE A 855 39.53 47.13 -21.04
N LEU A 856 38.97 48.32 -21.32
CA LEU A 856 39.68 49.58 -21.13
C LEU A 856 39.90 49.90 -19.65
N LYS A 857 38.93 49.58 -18.79
CA LYS A 857 39.04 49.81 -17.35
C LYS A 857 40.06 48.92 -16.65
N ASN A 858 40.20 47.67 -17.09
CA ASN A 858 40.98 46.66 -16.36
C ASN A 858 42.29 46.25 -17.06
N GLU A 859 42.44 46.50 -18.37
CA GLU A 859 43.60 46.00 -19.15
C GLU A 859 44.38 47.08 -19.91
N TYR A 860 43.91 48.33 -19.96
CA TYR A 860 44.54 49.40 -20.74
C TYR A 860 45.12 50.51 -19.86
N GLU A 861 46.44 50.69 -19.94
CA GLU A 861 47.18 51.75 -19.21
C GLU A 861 47.77 52.82 -20.17
N GLY A 862 47.40 52.77 -21.45
CA GLY A 862 47.92 53.66 -22.48
C GLY A 862 47.23 55.02 -22.53
N ASN A 863 47.63 55.83 -23.51
CA ASN A 863 47.00 57.13 -23.75
C ASN A 863 45.58 56.94 -24.31
N MET A 864 44.59 57.49 -23.60
CA MET A 864 43.16 57.45 -23.92
C MET A 864 42.76 58.29 -25.15
N HIS A 865 43.58 58.28 -26.19
CA HIS A 865 43.23 58.85 -27.49
C HIS A 865 42.65 57.75 -28.38
N GLU A 866 41.61 58.06 -29.16
CA GLU A 866 40.77 57.12 -29.92
C GLU A 866 41.59 56.17 -30.77
N ARG A 867 42.63 56.68 -31.45
CA ARG A 867 43.54 55.85 -32.27
C ARG A 867 44.32 54.81 -31.46
N ASN A 868 44.78 55.17 -30.27
CA ASN A 868 45.61 54.29 -29.45
C ASN A 868 44.73 53.23 -28.78
N VAL A 869 43.53 53.62 -28.35
CA VAL A 869 42.49 52.72 -27.86
C VAL A 869 42.06 51.75 -28.97
N TYR A 870 41.85 52.26 -30.19
CA TYR A 870 41.52 51.45 -31.36
C TYR A 870 42.60 50.40 -31.65
N ASP A 871 43.86 50.81 -31.73
CA ASP A 871 44.98 49.91 -32.02
C ASP A 871 45.11 48.83 -30.94
N PHE A 872 44.89 49.18 -29.66
CA PHE A 872 44.85 48.22 -28.57
C PHE A 872 43.69 47.21 -28.71
N LEU A 873 42.48 47.66 -29.06
CA LEU A 873 41.35 46.76 -29.29
C LEU A 873 41.55 45.86 -30.53
N VAL A 874 42.27 46.34 -31.56
CA VAL A 874 42.69 45.49 -32.70
C VAL A 874 43.68 44.43 -32.26
N GLU A 875 44.66 44.79 -31.42
CA GLU A 875 45.64 43.87 -30.86
C GLU A 875 44.96 42.75 -30.09
N ARG A 876 44.01 43.11 -29.21
CA ARG A 876 43.18 42.17 -28.43
C ARG A 876 42.17 41.38 -29.27
N GLY A 877 42.00 41.71 -30.56
CA GLY A 877 41.09 41.01 -31.46
C GLY A 877 39.62 41.30 -31.21
N ILE A 878 39.29 42.48 -30.70
CA ILE A 878 37.93 42.93 -30.41
C ILE A 878 37.34 43.67 -31.62
N VAL A 879 38.16 44.47 -32.30
CA VAL A 879 37.78 45.18 -33.52
C VAL A 879 38.65 44.73 -34.70
N ARG A 880 38.17 45.02 -35.91
CA ARG A 880 38.86 44.68 -37.17
C ARG A 880 40.03 45.65 -37.39
N GLU A 881 41.10 45.17 -37.99
CA GLU A 881 42.20 46.02 -38.46
C GLU A 881 41.79 46.78 -39.73
N GLN A 882 42.12 48.07 -39.78
CA GLN A 882 41.83 48.95 -40.91
C GLN A 882 43.14 49.47 -41.49
N ASP A 883 43.24 49.47 -42.83
CA ASP A 883 44.48 49.80 -43.54
C ASP A 883 44.75 51.31 -43.56
N SER A 884 43.70 52.14 -43.51
CA SER A 884 43.83 53.60 -43.53
C SER A 884 43.84 54.20 -42.11
N PRO A 885 44.81 55.07 -41.76
CA PRO A 885 44.83 55.80 -40.49
C PRO A 885 43.59 56.66 -40.24
N SER A 886 42.91 57.15 -41.29
CA SER A 886 41.67 57.93 -41.17
C SER A 886 40.45 57.07 -40.83
N SER A 887 40.55 55.75 -40.97
CA SER A 887 39.49 54.78 -40.69
C SER A 887 39.66 54.06 -39.34
N LYS A 888 40.74 54.38 -38.60
CA LYS A 888 40.99 53.91 -37.22
C LYS A 888 40.15 54.68 -36.22
N VAL A 889 38.86 54.40 -36.24
CA VAL A 889 37.83 55.09 -35.47
C VAL A 889 37.01 54.02 -34.73
N LEU A 890 36.64 54.29 -33.47
CA LEU A 890 35.84 53.35 -32.69
C LEU A 890 34.44 53.18 -33.32
N PRO A 891 33.82 51.98 -33.23
CA PRO A 891 32.47 51.73 -33.74
C PRO A 891 31.46 52.78 -33.28
N HIS A 892 30.54 53.18 -34.16
CA HIS A 892 29.54 54.23 -33.88
C HIS A 892 28.67 53.92 -32.64
N GLU A 893 28.41 52.64 -32.39
CA GLU A 893 27.68 52.19 -31.19
C GLU A 893 28.40 52.49 -29.86
N LEU A 894 29.68 52.88 -29.88
CA LEU A 894 30.44 53.34 -28.70
C LEU A 894 30.48 54.88 -28.58
N LYS A 895 29.80 55.63 -29.46
CA LYS A 895 29.92 57.10 -29.57
C LYS A 895 28.68 57.88 -29.13
N ASN A 896 27.72 57.22 -28.47
CA ASN A 896 26.50 57.88 -28.00
C ASN A 896 26.68 58.49 -26.60
N ILE A 897 26.04 59.62 -26.31
CA ILE A 897 26.25 60.42 -25.08
C ILE A 897 25.82 59.69 -23.79
N ASP A 898 25.02 58.63 -23.90
CA ASP A 898 24.52 57.83 -22.77
C ASP A 898 25.34 56.56 -22.49
N ASN A 899 26.46 56.36 -23.21
CA ASN A 899 27.24 55.13 -23.16
C ASN A 899 28.35 55.14 -22.08
N LEU A 900 28.73 53.97 -21.60
CA LEU A 900 29.84 53.66 -20.67
C LEU A 900 31.21 54.10 -21.22
N VAL A 901 31.34 54.20 -22.55
CA VAL A 901 32.53 54.70 -23.25
C VAL A 901 32.10 55.89 -24.10
N ASN A 902 32.83 57.01 -24.02
CA ASN A 902 32.54 58.23 -24.79
C ASN A 902 33.80 58.76 -25.47
N VAL A 903 33.66 59.27 -26.70
CA VAL A 903 34.75 59.87 -27.48
C VAL A 903 34.40 61.32 -27.79
N ASP A 904 35.22 62.27 -27.33
CA ASP A 904 34.98 63.69 -27.59
C ASP A 904 35.42 64.14 -29.00
N ASN A 905 35.13 65.40 -29.34
CA ASN A 905 35.47 66.00 -30.63
C ASN A 905 36.99 66.12 -30.90
N LEU A 906 37.82 65.96 -29.87
CA LEU A 906 39.28 65.95 -29.97
C LEU A 906 39.86 64.52 -30.03
N GLY A 907 38.99 63.50 -30.00
CA GLY A 907 39.37 62.09 -30.03
C GLY A 907 39.82 61.54 -28.68
N ILE A 908 39.52 62.20 -27.56
CA ILE A 908 39.80 61.69 -26.22
C ILE A 908 38.67 60.75 -25.79
N VAL A 909 39.05 59.55 -25.34
CA VAL A 909 38.17 58.50 -24.84
C VAL A 909 38.03 58.64 -23.33
N SER A 910 36.80 58.66 -22.84
CA SER A 910 36.46 58.68 -21.41
C SER A 910 35.58 57.49 -21.06
N LEU A 911 35.78 56.96 -19.85
CA LEU A 911 34.98 55.86 -19.29
C LEU A 911 34.09 56.44 -18.19
N ARG A 912 32.82 56.03 -18.16
CA ARG A 912 31.89 56.36 -17.06
C ARG A 912 31.88 55.30 -15.96
#